data_AF-A0A8C7MLP1-F1
#
_entry.id   AF-A0A8C7MLP1-F1
#
_cell.length_a   1.000
_cell.length_b   1.000
_cell.length_c   1.000
_cell.angle_alpha   90.00
_cell.angle_beta   90.00
_cell.angle_gamma   90.00
#
_symmetry.space_group_name_H-M   'P 1'
#
loop_
_entity.id
_entity.type
_entity.pdbx_description
1 polymer ?
#
loop_
_entity_poly.entity_id
_entity_poly.type
_entity_poly.pdbx_seq_one_letter_code
_entity_poly.pdbx_strand_id
1 'polypeptide(L)'
;MATCGRGCVPAVRFCQRLNRLKTLDDDLMVTSMKRCLTMVDLALLGVGGMVGSGLYVLTGTVAKDTAGPAVVLSFLIAGIASLMAALCYAEFGARVPRTGSAYMFTYVSCGEIWAFLIGWNVVLEYMIGGAAVARAWSGYLDSMFNHTIQNYTENHIMKWNVPYIAHYPDLLAAGILVVATIFITFGVRVSSWLNHIFSAVSLVVILFILVFGFVLADPVNWSQKEGGFAPFGVNGVMAGTATCFYAFVGFDVIAASSEEAKNPQRAIPMATAISLGMAATAYILVSTVLTLMVPWHSLDPNSALSDAFFRRGYSWAGYIVAVGSICAMNTVLLSNLFSLPRIVYAMAEDGLFFSFFAKVNPVTKVPVNAILVFGLLMAVMALIFDLEALVQFLSIGTLLAYTFVAASVIVLRFQPEKEKTSSKANSTTSPNSNPEPSPEVSESQIIAQDSGELKEYESFSDKLQLVEMQKTRERSAPGVLKARWEPYLGRLLGDFEPGEVVAFSVLAVMVSSVSLCAVFVFGSNQLQLPTWSIALLIVVFGSTFLLCLVIIYAHEPHVNTKTFQVPLVPFIPAASILMNVFLMLKLSPMTWIRFTVWVAAGLLVYFGYGIWHSKEGLRELQPKDMAARYVVLPSGSLVETVQSVQPNGQHDASTLHTTPSRSAEEQQAKR
;
A
#
# COMPACT_ATOMS: atom_id res chain seq x y z
N MET A 1 -16.51 19.86 -6.31
CA MET A 1 -17.77 19.06 -6.15
C MET A 1 -18.49 19.29 -4.81
N ALA A 2 -19.74 19.80 -4.85
CA ALA A 2 -20.61 19.99 -3.67
C ALA A 2 -21.63 18.85 -3.42
N THR A 3 -22.15 18.76 -2.18
CA THR A 3 -23.17 17.79 -1.76
C THR A 3 -24.57 18.17 -2.27
N CYS A 4 -25.11 17.41 -3.24
CA CYS A 4 -26.42 17.70 -3.83
C CYS A 4 -27.59 17.08 -3.05
N GLY A 5 -28.66 17.86 -2.85
CA GLY A 5 -29.90 17.39 -2.22
C GLY A 5 -30.72 16.41 -3.07
N ARG A 6 -31.88 16.00 -2.53
CA ARG A 6 -32.74 14.92 -3.07
C ARG A 6 -33.24 15.11 -4.53
N GLY A 7 -33.05 16.27 -5.14
CA GLY A 7 -33.43 16.57 -6.52
C GLY A 7 -32.44 16.15 -7.61
N CYS A 8 -31.17 15.83 -7.30
CA CYS A 8 -30.17 15.53 -8.34
C CYS A 8 -30.50 14.30 -9.21
N VAL A 9 -30.20 14.38 -10.51
CA VAL A 9 -30.37 13.31 -11.52
C VAL A 9 -29.78 11.97 -11.03
N PRO A 10 -30.42 10.81 -11.31
CA PRO A 10 -29.92 9.50 -10.84
C PRO A 10 -28.47 9.21 -11.19
N ALA A 11 -28.00 9.61 -12.39
CA ALA A 11 -26.61 9.47 -12.82
C ALA A 11 -25.63 10.25 -11.93
N VAL A 12 -25.97 11.49 -11.53
CA VAL A 12 -25.13 12.30 -10.63
C VAL A 12 -25.05 11.64 -9.24
N ARG A 13 -26.19 11.14 -8.74
CA ARG A 13 -26.23 10.37 -7.48
C ARG A 13 -25.44 9.05 -7.56
N PHE A 14 -25.38 8.41 -8.72
CA PHE A 14 -24.56 7.22 -8.95
C PHE A 14 -23.07 7.57 -8.92
N CYS A 15 -22.63 8.57 -9.68
CA CYS A 15 -21.23 9.03 -9.66
C CYS A 15 -20.78 9.50 -8.27
N GLN A 16 -21.65 10.17 -7.51
CA GLN A 16 -21.39 10.55 -6.12
C GLN A 16 -21.13 9.34 -5.21
N ARG A 17 -21.88 8.23 -5.37
CA ARG A 17 -21.63 6.98 -4.61
C ARG A 17 -20.27 6.36 -4.93
N LEU A 18 -19.83 6.40 -6.19
CA LEU A 18 -18.57 5.80 -6.63
C LEU A 18 -17.33 6.57 -6.15
N ASN A 19 -17.43 7.91 -6.07
CA ASN A 19 -16.32 8.81 -5.73
C ASN A 19 -16.30 9.23 -4.24
N ARG A 20 -16.92 8.45 -3.35
CA ARG A 20 -16.85 8.69 -1.89
C ARG A 20 -15.40 8.61 -1.40
N LEU A 21 -14.94 9.65 -0.72
CA LEU A 21 -13.60 9.72 -0.13
C LEU A 21 -13.72 9.37 1.36
N LYS A 22 -12.87 8.45 1.85
CA LYS A 22 -12.91 8.04 3.25
C LYS A 22 -12.43 9.18 4.14
N THR A 23 -13.31 9.66 5.01
CA THR A 23 -12.98 10.77 5.91
C THR A 23 -12.04 10.30 7.01
N LEU A 24 -10.90 10.99 7.15
CA LEU A 24 -9.95 10.77 8.23
C LEU A 24 -10.41 11.58 9.45
N ASP A 25 -10.88 10.89 10.49
CA ASP A 25 -11.10 11.48 11.81
C ASP A 25 -9.74 11.91 12.42
N ASP A 26 -9.74 12.98 13.23
CA ASP A 26 -8.51 13.66 13.65
C ASP A 26 -7.56 12.77 14.48
N ASP A 27 -8.07 11.68 15.07
CA ASP A 27 -7.33 10.62 15.75
C ASP A 27 -6.60 9.65 14.78
N LEU A 28 -5.84 10.23 13.84
CA LEU A 28 -4.87 9.53 12.99
C LEU A 28 -3.83 8.71 13.78
N MET A 29 -3.65 9.02 15.07
CA MET A 29 -2.70 8.33 15.94
C MET A 29 -3.31 7.16 16.74
N VAL A 30 -4.64 7.04 16.86
CA VAL A 30 -5.30 6.03 17.71
C VAL A 30 -5.41 4.70 16.97
N THR A 31 -4.32 3.94 17.00
CA THR A 31 -4.18 2.61 16.38
C THR A 31 -4.77 1.53 17.27
N SER A 32 -5.41 0.51 16.69
CA SER A 32 -5.87 -0.66 17.46
C SER A 32 -4.72 -1.60 17.83
N MET A 33 -3.61 -1.51 17.09
CA MET A 33 -2.39 -2.27 17.32
C MET A 33 -1.37 -1.50 18.15
N LYS A 34 -0.56 -2.24 18.92
CA LYS A 34 0.48 -1.70 19.80
C LYS A 34 1.74 -1.37 18.99
N ARG A 35 2.13 -0.10 18.96
CA ARG A 35 3.39 0.35 18.35
C ARG A 35 4.61 -0.28 19.03
N CYS A 36 5.26 -1.20 18.35
CA CYS A 36 6.38 -2.00 18.85
C CYS A 36 7.60 -1.98 17.91
N LEU A 37 7.39 -1.96 16.60
CA LEU A 37 8.44 -2.07 15.60
C LEU A 37 9.34 -0.82 15.59
N THR A 38 10.65 -1.06 15.56
CA THR A 38 11.68 -0.06 15.30
C THR A 38 11.97 0.04 13.80
N MET A 39 12.76 1.04 13.42
CA MET A 39 13.24 1.20 12.04
C MET A 39 14.07 -0.01 11.55
N VAL A 40 14.81 -0.68 12.43
CA VAL A 40 15.59 -1.88 12.07
C VAL A 40 14.67 -3.06 11.82
N ASP A 41 13.66 -3.26 12.69
CA ASP A 41 12.67 -4.33 12.53
C ASP A 41 11.89 -4.18 11.22
N LEU A 42 11.51 -2.94 10.86
CA LEU A 42 10.85 -2.61 9.59
C LEU A 42 11.78 -2.82 8.37
N ALA A 43 13.07 -2.46 8.47
CA ALA A 43 14.01 -2.68 7.39
C ALA A 43 14.26 -4.18 7.15
N LEU A 44 14.42 -4.97 8.23
CA LEU A 44 14.54 -6.43 8.16
C LEU A 44 13.26 -7.09 7.64
N LEU A 45 12.07 -6.60 8.03
CA LEU A 45 10.79 -7.05 7.50
C LEU A 45 10.68 -6.81 5.99
N GLY A 46 11.12 -5.64 5.50
CA GLY A 46 11.15 -5.35 4.06
C GLY A 46 12.16 -6.22 3.30
N VAL A 47 13.38 -6.38 3.82
CA VAL A 47 14.38 -7.28 3.20
C VAL A 47 13.85 -8.72 3.17
N GLY A 48 13.30 -9.22 4.28
CA GLY A 48 12.70 -10.56 4.35
C GLY A 48 11.40 -10.74 3.56
N GLY A 49 10.75 -9.65 3.14
CA GLY A 49 9.60 -9.66 2.24
C GLY A 49 9.97 -9.72 0.76
N MET A 50 11.03 -9.01 0.35
CA MET A 50 11.55 -9.03 -1.03
C MET A 50 12.41 -10.27 -1.30
N VAL A 51 13.29 -10.63 -0.36
CA VAL A 51 14.33 -11.65 -0.54
C VAL A 51 13.74 -13.06 -0.36
N GLY A 52 13.22 -13.61 -1.45
CA GLY A 52 12.72 -14.97 -1.55
C GLY A 52 13.01 -15.62 -2.91
N SER A 53 11.97 -16.18 -3.54
CA SER A 53 12.01 -16.79 -4.88
C SER A 53 12.62 -15.88 -5.96
N GLY A 54 12.43 -14.57 -5.85
CA GLY A 54 13.05 -13.57 -6.73
C GLY A 54 14.59 -13.60 -6.71
N LEU A 55 15.22 -13.83 -5.55
CA LEU A 55 16.67 -13.99 -5.45
C LEU A 55 17.12 -15.38 -5.92
N TYR A 56 16.47 -16.42 -5.37
CA TYR A 56 17.01 -17.77 -5.40
C TYR A 56 16.67 -18.59 -6.65
N VAL A 57 15.58 -18.27 -7.35
CA VAL A 57 15.12 -18.98 -8.55
C VAL A 57 15.15 -18.06 -9.76
N LEU A 58 14.44 -16.93 -9.67
CA LEU A 58 14.20 -16.05 -10.82
C LEU A 58 15.49 -15.49 -11.44
N THR A 59 16.51 -15.21 -10.63
CA THR A 59 17.85 -14.83 -11.09
C THR A 59 18.43 -15.85 -12.08
N GLY A 60 18.23 -17.15 -11.84
CA GLY A 60 18.67 -18.23 -12.71
C GLY A 60 17.86 -18.30 -14.01
N THR A 61 16.53 -18.29 -13.92
CA THR A 61 15.62 -18.28 -15.08
C THR A 61 15.90 -17.09 -16.00
N VAL A 62 16.00 -15.88 -15.46
CA VAL A 62 16.25 -14.66 -16.25
C VAL A 62 17.65 -14.70 -16.89
N ALA A 63 18.68 -15.14 -16.16
CA ALA A 63 20.03 -15.26 -16.68
C ALA A 63 20.13 -16.28 -17.82
N LYS A 64 19.46 -17.43 -17.72
CA LYS A 64 19.49 -18.46 -18.75
C LYS A 64 18.65 -18.10 -19.97
N ASP A 65 17.39 -17.73 -19.76
CA ASP A 65 16.36 -17.82 -20.80
C ASP A 65 16.00 -16.46 -21.44
N THR A 66 16.47 -15.32 -20.86
CA THR A 66 16.07 -13.98 -21.35
C THR A 66 17.18 -12.93 -21.45
N ALA A 67 18.19 -12.94 -20.57
CA ALA A 67 19.14 -11.82 -20.46
C ALA A 67 20.63 -12.20 -20.59
N GLY A 68 21.02 -13.45 -20.31
CA GLY A 68 22.44 -13.81 -20.20
C GLY A 68 23.10 -13.10 -19.01
N PRO A 69 24.43 -12.87 -19.05
CA PRO A 69 25.15 -12.09 -18.05
C PRO A 69 24.60 -10.66 -17.83
N ALA A 70 23.96 -10.07 -18.84
CA ALA A 70 23.31 -8.76 -18.75
C ALA A 70 22.06 -8.73 -17.85
N VAL A 71 21.68 -9.84 -17.21
CA VAL A 71 20.73 -9.89 -16.07
C VAL A 71 21.07 -8.87 -14.97
N VAL A 72 22.35 -8.55 -14.79
CA VAL A 72 22.82 -7.51 -13.85
C VAL A 72 22.24 -6.13 -14.22
N LEU A 73 22.12 -5.81 -15.52
CA LEU A 73 21.47 -4.58 -15.99
C LEU A 73 19.95 -4.65 -15.79
N SER A 74 19.33 -5.82 -16.00
CA SER A 74 17.89 -6.03 -15.75
C SER A 74 17.53 -5.75 -14.29
N PHE A 75 18.32 -6.24 -13.33
CA PHE A 75 18.12 -5.94 -11.90
C PHE A 75 18.42 -4.48 -11.55
N LEU A 76 19.43 -3.84 -12.16
CA LEU A 76 19.71 -2.42 -11.95
C LEU A 76 18.54 -1.53 -12.41
N ILE A 77 18.03 -1.77 -13.62
CA ILE A 77 16.92 -1.00 -14.19
C ILE A 77 15.62 -1.24 -13.39
N ALA A 78 15.34 -2.49 -13.02
CA ALA A 78 14.19 -2.83 -12.18
C ALA A 78 14.30 -2.18 -10.78
N GLY A 79 15.47 -2.22 -10.15
CA GLY A 79 15.69 -1.60 -8.84
C GLY A 79 15.50 -0.08 -8.83
N ILE A 80 15.89 0.61 -9.91
CA ILE A 80 15.63 2.05 -10.10
C ILE A 80 14.11 2.31 -10.23
N ALA A 81 13.41 1.52 -11.05
CA ALA A 81 11.95 1.64 -11.20
C ALA A 81 11.21 1.41 -9.87
N SER A 82 11.58 0.36 -9.14
CA SER A 82 11.04 0.04 -7.83
C SER A 82 11.38 1.12 -6.78
N LEU A 83 12.55 1.74 -6.82
CA LEU A 83 12.91 2.84 -5.91
C LEU A 83 12.02 4.06 -6.09
N MET A 84 11.69 4.42 -7.33
CA MET A 84 10.80 5.54 -7.61
C MET A 84 9.36 5.28 -7.13
N ALA A 85 8.88 4.03 -7.24
CA ALA A 85 7.61 3.61 -6.67
C ALA A 85 7.65 3.58 -5.12
N ALA A 86 8.72 3.02 -4.54
CA ALA A 86 8.90 2.88 -3.11
C ALA A 86 8.99 4.23 -2.38
N LEU A 87 9.59 5.25 -3.01
CA LEU A 87 9.55 6.63 -2.52
C LEU A 87 8.10 7.16 -2.44
N CYS A 88 7.26 6.85 -3.42
CA CYS A 88 5.83 7.24 -3.41
C CYS A 88 5.05 6.54 -2.27
N TYR A 89 5.30 5.25 -2.04
CA TYR A 89 4.76 4.51 -0.90
C TYR A 89 5.25 5.07 0.45
N ALA A 90 6.53 5.44 0.54
CA ALA A 90 7.13 6.00 1.76
C ALA A 90 6.48 7.32 2.19
N GLU A 91 6.14 8.21 1.24
CA GLU A 91 5.39 9.43 1.55
C GLU A 91 3.96 9.13 2.01
N PHE A 92 3.27 8.17 1.41
CA PHE A 92 1.92 7.78 1.86
C PHE A 92 1.93 7.16 3.26
N GLY A 93 2.80 6.19 3.53
CA GLY A 93 2.92 5.56 4.85
C GLY A 93 3.37 6.53 5.96
N ALA A 94 4.14 7.58 5.61
CA ALA A 94 4.50 8.64 6.54
C ALA A 94 3.36 9.66 6.79
N ARG A 95 2.46 9.86 5.82
CA ARG A 95 1.29 10.76 5.93
C ARG A 95 0.08 10.12 6.58
N VAL A 96 -0.23 8.86 6.24
CA VAL A 96 -1.43 8.13 6.69
C VAL A 96 -1.01 6.84 7.39
N PRO A 97 -0.67 6.89 8.70
CA PRO A 97 -0.21 5.73 9.47
C PRO A 97 -1.38 4.86 9.94
N ARG A 98 -2.10 4.27 8.97
CA ARG A 98 -3.22 3.34 9.17
C ARG A 98 -2.98 2.03 8.43
N THR A 99 -3.49 0.91 8.95
CA THR A 99 -3.27 -0.40 8.36
C THR A 99 -4.13 -0.62 7.13
N GLY A 100 -3.58 -0.16 6.01
CA GLY A 100 -3.94 -0.55 4.66
C GLY A 100 -2.79 -0.19 3.73
N SER A 101 -2.46 -1.08 2.79
CA SER A 101 -1.54 -0.76 1.69
C SER A 101 -2.25 0.16 0.69
N ALA A 102 -1.89 0.11 -0.60
CA ALA A 102 -2.42 0.96 -1.69
C ALA A 102 -3.94 1.24 -1.62
N TYR A 103 -4.75 0.25 -1.21
CA TYR A 103 -6.18 0.39 -0.89
C TYR A 103 -6.53 1.67 -0.10
N MET A 104 -5.94 1.87 1.08
CA MET A 104 -6.31 2.96 1.99
C MET A 104 -5.83 4.31 1.46
N PHE A 105 -4.65 4.32 0.82
CA PHE A 105 -4.10 5.51 0.16
C PHE A 105 -5.04 6.00 -0.95
N THR A 106 -5.51 5.10 -1.81
CA THR A 106 -6.45 5.41 -2.89
C THR A 106 -7.85 5.80 -2.36
N TYR A 107 -8.31 5.25 -1.23
CA TYR A 107 -9.60 5.63 -0.63
C TYR A 107 -9.60 7.06 -0.07
N VAL A 108 -8.45 7.55 0.39
CA VAL A 108 -8.28 8.93 0.88
C VAL A 108 -8.12 9.92 -0.27
N SER A 109 -7.48 9.56 -1.38
CA SER A 109 -7.16 10.50 -2.48
C SER A 109 -8.11 10.48 -3.69
N CYS A 110 -8.60 9.30 -4.07
CA CYS A 110 -9.27 9.05 -5.37
C CYS A 110 -10.70 8.50 -5.24
N GLY A 111 -11.03 7.88 -4.11
CA GLY A 111 -12.40 7.48 -3.75
C GLY A 111 -12.72 5.99 -3.88
N GLU A 112 -13.94 5.64 -3.48
CA GLU A 112 -14.40 4.28 -3.14
C GLU A 112 -14.21 3.23 -4.24
N ILE A 113 -14.65 3.49 -5.48
CA ILE A 113 -14.50 2.50 -6.57
C ILE A 113 -13.02 2.21 -6.88
N TRP A 114 -12.18 3.25 -6.87
CA TRP A 114 -10.74 3.12 -7.11
C TRP A 114 -10.05 2.41 -5.95
N ALA A 115 -10.45 2.72 -4.71
CA ALA A 115 -10.01 1.99 -3.53
C ALA A 115 -10.35 0.52 -3.64
N PHE A 116 -11.61 0.16 -3.94
CA PHE A 116 -12.01 -1.24 -4.10
C PHE A 116 -11.18 -1.94 -5.19
N LEU A 117 -11.03 -1.34 -6.37
CA LEU A 117 -10.26 -1.92 -7.46
C LEU A 117 -8.80 -2.19 -7.08
N ILE A 118 -8.16 -1.25 -6.39
CA ILE A 118 -6.79 -1.41 -5.92
C ILE A 118 -6.70 -2.42 -4.77
N GLY A 119 -7.65 -2.45 -3.84
CA GLY A 119 -7.72 -3.48 -2.79
C GLY A 119 -7.93 -4.89 -3.35
N TRP A 120 -8.81 -5.05 -4.34
CA TRP A 120 -9.06 -6.30 -5.05
C TRP A 120 -7.85 -6.78 -5.88
N ASN A 121 -7.09 -5.83 -6.43
CA ASN A 121 -5.81 -6.11 -7.08
C ASN A 121 -4.73 -6.53 -6.07
N VAL A 122 -4.61 -5.86 -4.92
CA VAL A 122 -3.65 -6.24 -3.87
C VAL A 122 -4.04 -7.58 -3.21
N VAL A 123 -5.33 -7.92 -3.13
CA VAL A 123 -5.80 -9.25 -2.71
C VAL A 123 -5.33 -10.34 -3.68
N LEU A 124 -5.28 -10.08 -4.99
CA LEU A 124 -4.67 -10.97 -5.97
C LEU A 124 -3.16 -11.04 -5.82
N GLU A 125 -2.50 -9.89 -5.64
CA GLU A 125 -1.05 -9.76 -5.51
C GLU A 125 -0.48 -10.67 -4.41
N TYR A 126 -0.99 -10.54 -3.18
CA TYR A 126 -0.54 -11.40 -2.07
C TYR A 126 -0.94 -12.88 -2.25
N MET A 127 -2.06 -13.15 -2.94
CA MET A 127 -2.52 -14.53 -3.23
C MET A 127 -1.62 -15.23 -4.26
N ILE A 128 -1.31 -14.57 -5.39
CA ILE A 128 -0.36 -15.10 -6.37
C ILE A 128 1.04 -15.15 -5.77
N GLY A 129 1.45 -14.16 -4.97
CA GLY A 129 2.73 -14.14 -4.28
C GLY A 129 2.94 -15.36 -3.38
N GLY A 130 1.94 -15.75 -2.58
CA GLY A 130 1.98 -16.98 -1.78
C GLY A 130 2.10 -18.25 -2.65
N ALA A 131 1.31 -18.34 -3.72
CA ALA A 131 1.36 -19.47 -4.65
C ALA A 131 2.70 -19.60 -5.40
N ALA A 132 3.25 -18.48 -5.89
CA ALA A 132 4.53 -18.43 -6.60
C ALA A 132 5.70 -18.83 -5.69
N VAL A 133 5.71 -18.34 -4.44
CA VAL A 133 6.75 -18.70 -3.47
C VAL A 133 6.66 -20.20 -3.10
N ALA A 134 5.46 -20.76 -2.97
CA ALA A 134 5.30 -22.20 -2.73
C ALA A 134 5.73 -23.06 -3.92
N ARG A 135 5.43 -22.65 -5.17
CA ARG A 135 5.94 -23.32 -6.39
C ARG A 135 7.46 -23.24 -6.50
N ALA A 136 8.06 -22.08 -6.19
CA ALA A 136 9.51 -21.92 -6.15
C ALA A 136 10.16 -22.81 -5.08
N TRP A 137 9.55 -22.91 -3.88
CA TRP A 137 10.01 -23.79 -2.80
C TRP A 137 9.98 -25.27 -3.21
N SER A 138 8.89 -25.69 -3.84
CA SER A 138 8.71 -27.06 -4.35
C SER A 138 9.72 -27.42 -5.44
N GLY A 139 9.84 -26.59 -6.49
CA GLY A 139 10.78 -26.83 -7.60
C GLY A 139 12.25 -26.79 -7.17
N TYR A 140 12.59 -25.94 -6.20
CA TYR A 140 13.95 -25.90 -5.64
C TYR A 140 14.26 -27.19 -4.86
N LEU A 141 13.32 -27.68 -4.03
CA LEU A 141 13.49 -28.93 -3.28
C LEU A 141 13.53 -30.16 -4.20
N ASP A 142 12.70 -30.19 -5.24
CA ASP A 142 12.68 -31.27 -6.24
C ASP A 142 14.00 -31.36 -7.02
N SER A 143 14.58 -30.23 -7.42
CA SER A 143 15.91 -30.18 -8.06
C SER A 143 17.02 -30.75 -7.15
N MET A 144 16.99 -30.46 -5.83
CA MET A 144 17.92 -31.09 -4.87
C MET A 144 17.81 -32.62 -4.80
N PHE A 145 16.66 -33.18 -5.18
CA PHE A 145 16.42 -34.62 -5.28
C PHE A 145 16.43 -35.12 -6.74
N ASN A 146 17.20 -34.47 -7.62
CA ASN A 146 17.37 -34.83 -9.04
C ASN A 146 16.03 -34.99 -9.78
N HIS A 147 15.07 -34.10 -9.52
CA HIS A 147 13.72 -34.10 -10.07
C HIS A 147 12.88 -35.36 -9.80
N THR A 148 13.15 -36.07 -8.68
CA THR A 148 12.45 -37.31 -8.34
C THR A 148 10.96 -37.08 -8.02
N ILE A 149 10.58 -35.92 -7.46
CA ILE A 149 9.20 -35.61 -7.07
C ILE A 149 8.38 -35.23 -8.32
N GLN A 150 8.95 -34.43 -9.22
CA GLN A 150 8.37 -34.18 -10.54
C GLN A 150 8.21 -35.49 -11.32
N ASN A 151 9.28 -36.29 -11.47
CA ASN A 151 9.22 -37.58 -12.18
C ASN A 151 8.21 -38.56 -11.56
N TYR A 152 8.07 -38.61 -10.23
CA TYR A 152 7.07 -39.46 -9.59
C TYR A 152 5.63 -38.99 -9.93
N THR A 153 5.38 -37.69 -9.81
CA THR A 153 4.08 -37.05 -10.08
C THR A 153 3.66 -37.23 -11.55
N GLU A 154 4.60 -36.99 -12.46
CA GLU A 154 4.45 -37.14 -13.91
C GLU A 154 4.15 -38.58 -14.35
N ASN A 155 4.61 -39.59 -13.59
CA ASN A 155 4.42 -41.00 -13.94
C ASN A 155 3.23 -41.68 -13.22
N HIS A 156 2.81 -41.19 -12.04
CA HIS A 156 1.78 -41.86 -11.22
C HIS A 156 0.46 -41.09 -11.08
N ILE A 157 0.44 -39.78 -11.35
CA ILE A 157 -0.74 -38.93 -11.07
C ILE A 157 -1.38 -38.49 -12.39
N MET A 158 -0.86 -37.44 -13.02
CA MET A 158 -1.35 -36.96 -14.32
C MET A 158 -0.37 -35.97 -14.95
N LYS A 159 -0.13 -36.10 -16.25
CA LYS A 159 0.45 -35.00 -17.06
C LYS A 159 -0.67 -34.16 -17.66
N TRP A 160 -0.57 -32.85 -17.52
CA TRP A 160 -1.51 -31.90 -18.13
C TRP A 160 -0.89 -31.30 -19.39
N ASN A 161 -1.17 -31.92 -20.53
CA ASN A 161 -0.74 -31.42 -21.84
C ASN A 161 -1.70 -30.36 -22.40
N VAL A 162 -2.15 -29.45 -21.54
CA VAL A 162 -3.01 -28.30 -21.89
C VAL A 162 -2.13 -27.05 -21.82
N PRO A 163 -2.03 -26.23 -22.88
CA PRO A 163 -1.27 -24.99 -22.80
C PRO A 163 -1.85 -24.07 -21.70
N TYR A 164 -1.00 -23.20 -21.15
CA TYR A 164 -1.32 -22.20 -20.11
C TYR A 164 -1.59 -22.74 -18.69
N ILE A 165 -1.56 -24.06 -18.48
CA ILE A 165 -1.65 -24.73 -17.16
C ILE A 165 -0.28 -25.37 -16.84
N ALA A 166 0.03 -25.63 -15.56
CA ALA A 166 1.26 -26.35 -15.19
C ALA A 166 1.33 -27.75 -15.81
N HIS A 167 2.53 -28.20 -16.22
CA HIS A 167 2.71 -29.50 -16.90
C HIS A 167 2.34 -30.71 -16.01
N TYR A 168 2.53 -30.56 -14.70
CA TYR A 168 2.10 -31.49 -13.65
C TYR A 168 1.42 -30.70 -12.52
N PRO A 169 0.44 -31.28 -11.81
CA PRO A 169 -0.17 -30.65 -10.64
C PRO A 169 0.76 -30.74 -9.42
N ASP A 170 1.17 -29.61 -8.86
CA ASP A 170 2.13 -29.58 -7.76
C ASP A 170 1.48 -29.81 -6.38
N LEU A 171 1.43 -31.08 -5.97
CA LEU A 171 0.93 -31.47 -4.65
C LEU A 171 1.85 -31.04 -3.49
N LEU A 172 3.14 -30.82 -3.73
CA LEU A 172 4.10 -30.44 -2.70
C LEU A 172 3.97 -28.94 -2.37
N ALA A 173 3.85 -28.08 -3.39
CA ALA A 173 3.55 -26.66 -3.23
C ALA A 173 2.17 -26.43 -2.58
N ALA A 174 1.16 -27.21 -2.96
CA ALA A 174 -0.14 -27.19 -2.29
C ALA A 174 -0.06 -27.65 -0.82
N GLY A 175 0.69 -28.72 -0.55
CA GLY A 175 0.89 -29.27 0.79
C GLY A 175 1.54 -28.29 1.76
N ILE A 176 2.66 -27.65 1.37
CA ILE A 176 3.35 -26.67 2.22
C ILE A 176 2.47 -25.43 2.48
N LEU A 177 1.65 -25.00 1.52
CA LEU A 177 0.67 -23.93 1.70
C LEU A 177 -0.43 -24.28 2.71
N VAL A 178 -0.98 -25.49 2.65
CA VAL A 178 -1.98 -25.96 3.63
C VAL A 178 -1.36 -26.04 5.03
N VAL A 179 -0.14 -26.58 5.16
CA VAL A 179 0.59 -26.62 6.45
C VAL A 179 0.85 -25.22 7.00
N ALA A 180 1.31 -24.28 6.17
CA ALA A 180 1.56 -22.89 6.59
C ALA A 180 0.26 -22.15 6.99
N THR A 181 -0.84 -22.40 6.27
CA THR A 181 -2.19 -21.87 6.57
C THR A 181 -2.71 -22.37 7.92
N ILE A 182 -2.54 -23.67 8.20
CA ILE A 182 -2.89 -24.28 9.50
C ILE A 182 -1.98 -23.72 10.60
N PHE A 183 -0.68 -23.61 10.36
CA PHE A 183 0.29 -23.08 11.33
C PHE A 183 -0.04 -21.64 11.76
N ILE A 184 -0.32 -20.76 10.79
CA ILE A 184 -0.69 -19.36 11.06
C ILE A 184 -2.02 -19.24 11.82
N THR A 185 -2.94 -20.18 11.63
CA THR A 185 -4.22 -20.24 12.36
C THR A 185 -4.01 -20.41 13.88
N PHE A 186 -2.92 -21.04 14.34
CA PHE A 186 -2.62 -21.19 15.77
C PHE A 186 -2.12 -19.92 16.47
N GLY A 187 -1.67 -18.89 15.73
CA GLY A 187 -1.50 -17.54 16.26
C GLY A 187 -0.19 -16.81 15.90
N VAL A 188 -0.28 -15.48 15.89
CA VAL A 188 0.74 -14.58 15.32
C VAL A 188 2.11 -14.65 16.03
N ARG A 189 2.14 -14.78 17.37
CA ARG A 189 3.37 -14.61 18.17
C ARG A 189 4.48 -15.61 17.81
N VAL A 190 4.13 -16.89 17.68
CA VAL A 190 5.11 -17.96 17.40
C VAL A 190 5.66 -17.82 15.99
N SER A 191 4.78 -17.55 15.01
CA SER A 191 5.15 -17.42 13.61
C SER A 191 6.00 -16.16 13.34
N SER A 192 5.69 -15.03 13.98
CA SER A 192 6.52 -13.81 13.92
C SER A 192 7.96 -14.07 14.38
N TRP A 193 8.15 -14.79 15.49
CA TRP A 193 9.49 -15.14 15.99
C TRP A 193 10.26 -16.04 15.02
N LEU A 194 9.61 -17.07 14.45
CA LEU A 194 10.22 -17.90 13.39
C LEU A 194 10.58 -17.09 12.15
N ASN A 195 9.72 -16.15 11.73
CA ASN A 195 9.95 -15.30 10.57
C ASN A 195 11.23 -14.45 10.72
N HIS A 196 11.48 -13.90 11.91
CA HIS A 196 12.73 -13.20 12.19
C HIS A 196 13.97 -14.11 12.11
N ILE A 197 13.86 -15.37 12.57
CA ILE A 197 14.96 -16.34 12.49
C ILE A 197 15.24 -16.73 11.03
N PHE A 198 14.22 -17.10 10.26
CA PHE A 198 14.40 -17.47 8.85
C PHE A 198 14.95 -16.32 8.00
N SER A 199 14.51 -15.08 8.26
CA SER A 199 15.05 -13.87 7.65
C SER A 199 16.54 -13.67 7.98
N ALA A 200 16.93 -13.84 9.26
CA ALA A 200 18.33 -13.72 9.69
C ALA A 200 19.23 -14.81 9.06
N VAL A 201 18.76 -16.07 8.98
CA VAL A 201 19.49 -17.15 8.31
C VAL A 201 19.66 -16.87 6.82
N SER A 202 18.60 -16.41 6.13
CA SER A 202 18.65 -16.02 4.71
C SER A 202 19.72 -14.95 4.45
N LEU A 203 19.77 -13.90 5.27
CA LEU A 203 20.73 -12.81 5.13
C LEU A 203 22.18 -13.27 5.34
N VAL A 204 22.43 -14.17 6.29
CA VAL A 204 23.75 -14.80 6.50
C VAL A 204 24.15 -15.68 5.32
N VAL A 205 23.23 -16.46 4.75
CA VAL A 205 23.52 -17.30 3.58
C VAL A 205 23.79 -16.45 2.33
N ILE A 206 23.14 -15.29 2.17
CA ILE A 206 23.45 -14.35 1.07
C ILE A 206 24.86 -13.77 1.23
N LEU A 207 25.27 -13.40 2.44
CA LEU A 207 26.67 -12.99 2.70
C LEU A 207 27.65 -14.11 2.32
N PHE A 208 27.34 -15.36 2.65
CA PHE A 208 28.15 -16.52 2.27
C PHE A 208 28.21 -16.73 0.74
N ILE A 209 27.08 -16.64 0.03
CA ILE A 209 27.02 -16.71 -1.45
C ILE A 209 27.93 -15.65 -2.07
N LEU A 210 27.89 -14.41 -1.57
CA LEU A 210 28.72 -13.33 -2.09
C LEU A 210 30.21 -13.59 -1.82
N VAL A 211 30.59 -13.83 -0.57
CA VAL A 211 32.01 -13.99 -0.20
C VAL A 211 32.62 -15.22 -0.88
N PHE A 212 31.96 -16.37 -0.82
CA PHE A 212 32.50 -17.61 -1.39
C PHE A 212 32.35 -17.65 -2.92
N GLY A 213 31.24 -17.14 -3.46
CA GLY A 213 31.02 -17.09 -4.90
C GLY A 213 31.97 -16.15 -5.65
N PHE A 214 32.36 -15.00 -5.07
CA PHE A 214 33.42 -14.16 -5.65
C PHE A 214 34.80 -14.82 -5.65
N VAL A 215 35.09 -15.73 -4.72
CA VAL A 215 36.34 -16.54 -4.74
C VAL A 215 36.29 -17.62 -5.85
N LEU A 216 35.09 -18.03 -6.26
CA LEU A 216 34.86 -19.03 -7.31
C LEU A 216 34.58 -18.41 -8.71
N ALA A 217 34.63 -17.09 -8.86
CA ALA A 217 34.23 -16.37 -10.06
C ALA A 217 35.31 -16.35 -11.16
N ASP A 218 35.00 -16.86 -12.35
CA ASP A 218 35.88 -16.87 -13.53
C ASP A 218 35.42 -15.83 -14.58
N PRO A 219 36.17 -14.73 -14.81
CA PRO A 219 35.83 -13.71 -15.83
C PRO A 219 35.72 -14.23 -17.27
N VAL A 220 36.21 -15.44 -17.53
CA VAL A 220 36.05 -16.13 -18.83
C VAL A 220 34.58 -16.36 -19.17
N ASN A 221 33.70 -16.55 -18.18
CA ASN A 221 32.28 -16.82 -18.37
C ASN A 221 31.48 -15.62 -18.93
N TRP A 222 32.06 -14.43 -18.96
CA TRP A 222 31.51 -13.23 -19.63
C TRP A 222 32.18 -12.93 -21.00
N SER A 223 33.15 -13.75 -21.41
CA SER A 223 33.88 -13.61 -22.67
C SER A 223 33.00 -13.92 -23.88
N GLN A 224 33.34 -13.38 -25.05
CA GLN A 224 32.69 -13.69 -26.33
C GLN A 224 32.67 -15.19 -26.67
N LYS A 225 33.59 -15.99 -26.07
CA LYS A 225 33.61 -17.45 -26.20
C LYS A 225 32.34 -18.13 -25.65
N GLU A 226 31.75 -17.58 -24.59
CA GLU A 226 30.55 -18.10 -23.91
C GLU A 226 29.30 -17.28 -24.29
N GLY A 227 29.24 -16.75 -25.52
CA GLY A 227 28.15 -15.89 -26.01
C GLY A 227 28.24 -14.42 -25.59
N GLY A 228 29.19 -14.05 -24.73
CA GLY A 228 29.43 -12.67 -24.29
C GLY A 228 28.39 -12.12 -23.31
N PHE A 229 28.51 -10.83 -22.99
CA PHE A 229 27.75 -10.23 -21.90
C PHE A 229 26.23 -10.09 -22.16
N ALA A 230 25.81 -9.77 -23.39
CA ALA A 230 24.41 -9.45 -23.71
C ALA A 230 23.88 -10.27 -24.92
N PRO A 231 23.79 -11.60 -24.80
CA PRO A 231 23.49 -12.51 -25.93
C PRO A 231 22.11 -12.26 -26.56
N PHE A 232 21.11 -11.89 -25.75
CA PHE A 232 19.75 -11.55 -26.20
C PHE A 232 19.58 -10.05 -26.55
N GLY A 233 20.66 -9.27 -26.51
CA GLY A 233 20.68 -7.83 -26.76
C GLY A 233 19.79 -7.02 -25.81
N VAL A 234 19.54 -5.75 -26.18
CA VAL A 234 18.74 -4.81 -25.37
C VAL A 234 17.30 -5.30 -25.17
N ASN A 235 16.72 -5.99 -26.16
CA ASN A 235 15.37 -6.55 -26.04
C ASN A 235 15.28 -7.60 -24.93
N GLY A 236 16.26 -8.50 -24.83
CA GLY A 236 16.35 -9.48 -23.74
C GLY A 236 16.52 -8.83 -22.38
N VAL A 237 17.41 -7.83 -22.26
CA VAL A 237 17.59 -7.06 -21.02
C VAL A 237 16.28 -6.38 -20.58
N MET A 238 15.55 -5.73 -21.48
CA MET A 238 14.28 -5.07 -21.13
C MET A 238 13.13 -6.05 -20.84
N ALA A 239 13.12 -7.24 -21.45
CA ALA A 239 12.18 -8.31 -21.09
C ALA A 239 12.53 -8.88 -19.70
N GLY A 240 13.80 -9.22 -19.47
CA GLY A 240 14.31 -9.65 -18.17
C GLY A 240 14.06 -8.62 -17.06
N THR A 241 14.09 -7.32 -17.36
CA THR A 241 13.73 -6.24 -16.41
C THR A 241 12.29 -6.38 -15.88
N ALA A 242 11.33 -6.67 -16.76
CA ALA A 242 9.92 -6.84 -16.37
C ALA A 242 9.70 -8.07 -15.48
N THR A 243 10.52 -9.11 -15.69
CA THR A 243 10.54 -10.31 -14.83
C THR A 243 11.26 -10.03 -13.50
N CYS A 244 12.48 -9.48 -13.54
CA CYS A 244 13.27 -9.06 -12.36
C CYS A 244 12.52 -8.13 -11.41
N PHE A 245 11.57 -7.34 -11.90
CA PHE A 245 10.70 -6.49 -11.08
C PHE A 245 9.99 -7.27 -9.96
N TYR A 246 9.63 -8.55 -10.18
CA TYR A 246 9.05 -9.42 -9.15
C TYR A 246 9.92 -9.51 -7.89
N ALA A 247 11.25 -9.55 -8.04
CA ALA A 247 12.17 -9.66 -6.91
C ALA A 247 12.17 -8.41 -5.99
N PHE A 248 11.61 -7.29 -6.46
CA PHE A 248 11.49 -6.05 -5.68
C PHE A 248 10.10 -5.87 -5.04
N VAL A 249 9.16 -6.78 -5.27
CA VAL A 249 7.84 -6.76 -4.63
C VAL A 249 7.97 -7.14 -3.15
N GLY A 250 7.19 -6.50 -2.27
CA GLY A 250 7.22 -6.76 -0.83
C GLY A 250 7.81 -5.63 0.04
N PHE A 251 8.34 -4.54 -0.54
CA PHE A 251 8.68 -3.35 0.26
C PHE A 251 7.44 -2.65 0.83
N ASP A 252 6.26 -2.86 0.23
CA ASP A 252 4.98 -2.28 0.64
C ASP A 252 4.45 -2.88 1.97
N VAL A 253 4.95 -4.06 2.35
CA VAL A 253 4.72 -4.66 3.68
C VAL A 253 5.13 -3.68 4.80
N ILE A 254 6.18 -2.87 4.59
CA ILE A 254 6.60 -1.82 5.54
C ILE A 254 5.51 -0.75 5.71
N ALA A 255 4.81 -0.38 4.63
CA ALA A 255 3.71 0.57 4.66
C ALA A 255 2.43 -0.03 5.28
N ALA A 256 2.15 -1.31 5.03
CA ALA A 256 1.06 -2.04 5.68
C ALA A 256 1.27 -2.17 7.20
N SER A 257 2.52 -2.28 7.66
CA SER A 257 2.93 -2.32 9.07
C SER A 257 2.98 -0.94 9.76
N SER A 258 2.45 0.11 9.15
CA SER A 258 2.56 1.49 9.65
C SER A 258 1.96 1.74 11.05
N GLU A 259 0.86 1.06 11.41
CA GLU A 259 0.28 1.15 12.78
C GLU A 259 1.14 0.46 13.85
N GLU A 260 1.98 -0.50 13.48
CA GLU A 260 2.86 -1.22 14.40
C GLU A 260 4.19 -0.47 14.63
N ALA A 261 4.48 0.58 13.85
CA ALA A 261 5.70 1.37 13.93
C ALA A 261 5.71 2.38 15.09
N LYS A 262 6.83 2.46 15.83
CA LYS A 262 7.02 3.45 16.92
C LYS A 262 6.98 4.91 16.44
N ASN A 263 7.56 5.21 15.28
CA ASN A 263 7.56 6.54 14.66
C ASN A 263 7.38 6.40 13.14
N PRO A 264 6.14 6.23 12.62
CA PRO A 264 5.90 5.95 11.21
C PRO A 264 6.44 7.04 10.28
N GLN A 265 6.30 8.31 10.68
CA GLN A 265 6.65 9.51 9.90
C GLN A 265 8.12 9.58 9.46
N ARG A 266 9.04 8.96 10.21
CA ARG A 266 10.48 8.85 9.88
C ARG A 266 10.96 7.42 9.68
N ALA A 267 10.40 6.44 10.39
CA ALA A 267 10.87 5.05 10.32
C ALA A 267 10.46 4.37 9.01
N ILE A 268 9.24 4.61 8.48
CA ILE A 268 8.78 3.98 7.23
C ILE A 268 9.66 4.41 6.04
N PRO A 269 9.86 5.71 5.75
CA PRO A 269 10.68 6.14 4.62
C PRO A 269 12.12 5.63 4.66
N MET A 270 12.75 5.70 5.85
CA MET A 270 14.13 5.25 6.02
C MET A 270 14.25 3.73 5.94
N ALA A 271 13.30 2.98 6.52
CA ALA A 271 13.27 1.53 6.38
C ALA A 271 13.05 1.09 4.93
N THR A 272 12.11 1.69 4.21
CA THR A 272 11.82 1.39 2.80
C THR A 272 13.00 1.71 1.88
N ALA A 273 13.68 2.86 2.08
CA ALA A 273 14.86 3.20 1.29
C ALA A 273 16.04 2.26 1.56
N ILE A 274 16.30 1.92 2.84
CA ILE A 274 17.41 1.03 3.23
C ILE A 274 17.14 -0.40 2.78
N SER A 275 15.95 -0.95 3.02
CA SER A 275 15.62 -2.34 2.66
C SER A 275 15.71 -2.57 1.16
N LEU A 276 15.21 -1.61 0.37
CA LEU A 276 15.26 -1.70 -1.08
C LEU A 276 16.67 -1.49 -1.64
N GLY A 277 17.45 -0.57 -1.07
CA GLY A 277 18.86 -0.39 -1.43
C GLY A 277 19.71 -1.64 -1.12
N MET A 278 19.47 -2.27 0.03
CA MET A 278 20.09 -3.56 0.39
C MET A 278 19.67 -4.68 -0.56
N ALA A 279 18.38 -4.80 -0.87
CA ALA A 279 17.87 -5.81 -1.80
C ALA A 279 18.44 -5.62 -3.21
N ALA A 280 18.42 -4.41 -3.76
CA ALA A 280 19.00 -4.08 -5.08
C ALA A 280 20.49 -4.42 -5.14
N THR A 281 21.25 -4.06 -4.10
CA THR A 281 22.67 -4.40 -4.00
C THR A 281 22.89 -5.91 -3.95
N ALA A 282 22.08 -6.64 -3.18
CA ALA A 282 22.14 -8.10 -3.11
C ALA A 282 21.82 -8.75 -4.47
N TYR A 283 20.76 -8.32 -5.18
CA TYR A 283 20.42 -8.85 -6.50
C TYR A 283 21.51 -8.62 -7.54
N ILE A 284 22.06 -7.40 -7.60
CA ILE A 284 23.15 -7.04 -8.52
C ILE A 284 24.40 -7.87 -8.24
N LEU A 285 24.79 -8.04 -6.98
CA LEU A 285 25.99 -8.81 -6.62
C LEU A 285 25.79 -10.31 -6.78
N VAL A 286 24.65 -10.87 -6.38
CA VAL A 286 24.35 -12.32 -6.52
C VAL A 286 24.23 -12.73 -7.99
N SER A 287 23.58 -11.91 -8.84
CA SER A 287 23.49 -12.18 -10.29
C SER A 287 24.86 -12.05 -11.00
N THR A 288 25.69 -11.10 -10.55
CA THR A 288 27.10 -11.00 -10.99
C THR A 288 27.89 -12.25 -10.61
N VAL A 289 27.81 -12.70 -9.36
CA VAL A 289 28.47 -13.91 -8.86
C VAL A 289 28.02 -15.16 -9.62
N LEU A 290 26.70 -15.39 -9.77
CA LEU A 290 26.16 -16.57 -10.44
C LEU A 290 26.66 -16.69 -11.89
N THR A 291 26.61 -15.59 -12.64
CA THR A 291 27.00 -15.57 -14.07
C THR A 291 28.50 -15.55 -14.29
N LEU A 292 29.31 -15.30 -13.25
CA LEU A 292 30.77 -15.46 -13.27
C LEU A 292 31.21 -16.85 -12.78
N MET A 293 30.46 -17.52 -11.91
CA MET A 293 30.81 -18.87 -11.42
C MET A 293 30.63 -19.96 -12.49
N VAL A 294 29.56 -19.87 -13.29
CA VAL A 294 29.15 -20.92 -14.25
C VAL A 294 28.58 -20.30 -15.54
N PRO A 295 28.88 -20.83 -16.74
CA PRO A 295 28.29 -20.38 -17.99
C PRO A 295 26.76 -20.38 -17.99
N TRP A 296 26.17 -19.23 -18.31
CA TRP A 296 24.73 -18.94 -18.21
C TRP A 296 23.83 -19.94 -18.95
N HIS A 297 24.25 -20.41 -20.13
CA HIS A 297 23.56 -21.45 -20.91
C HIS A 297 23.27 -22.73 -20.10
N SER A 298 24.13 -23.06 -19.15
CA SER A 298 24.16 -24.39 -18.53
C SER A 298 23.30 -24.50 -17.27
N LEU A 299 22.94 -23.38 -16.63
CA LEU A 299 22.24 -23.31 -15.34
C LEU A 299 20.92 -24.10 -15.30
N ASP A 300 20.55 -24.69 -14.17
CA ASP A 300 19.17 -25.11 -13.89
C ASP A 300 18.30 -23.88 -13.54
N PRO A 301 17.22 -23.56 -14.28
CA PRO A 301 16.31 -22.47 -13.96
C PRO A 301 15.67 -22.55 -12.57
N ASN A 302 15.54 -23.76 -11.98
CA ASN A 302 14.85 -23.97 -10.70
C ASN A 302 15.77 -23.81 -9.48
N SER A 303 17.08 -24.03 -9.63
CA SER A 303 18.01 -24.13 -8.49
C SER A 303 19.36 -23.43 -8.68
N ALA A 304 19.53 -22.66 -9.77
CA ALA A 304 20.79 -22.12 -10.29
C ALA A 304 21.89 -21.75 -9.26
N LEU A 305 21.55 -21.11 -8.13
CA LEU A 305 22.53 -20.76 -7.10
C LEU A 305 23.16 -21.95 -6.38
N SER A 306 22.43 -23.02 -6.07
CA SER A 306 23.02 -24.22 -5.45
C SER A 306 23.67 -25.11 -6.50
N ASP A 307 23.04 -25.27 -7.66
CA ASP A 307 23.58 -25.93 -8.86
C ASP A 307 24.97 -25.39 -9.24
N ALA A 308 25.17 -24.08 -9.20
CA ALA A 308 26.47 -23.45 -9.47
C ALA A 308 27.58 -23.91 -8.50
N PHE A 309 27.29 -24.11 -7.21
CA PHE A 309 28.27 -24.66 -6.25
C PHE A 309 28.47 -26.17 -6.44
N PHE A 310 27.42 -26.93 -6.74
CA PHE A 310 27.54 -28.36 -7.06
C PHE A 310 28.45 -28.60 -8.27
N ARG A 311 28.27 -27.86 -9.37
CA ARG A 311 29.07 -27.97 -10.60
C ARG A 311 30.54 -27.54 -10.44
N ARG A 312 30.82 -26.60 -9.53
CA ARG A 312 32.20 -26.23 -9.15
C ARG A 312 32.85 -27.22 -8.17
N GLY A 313 32.15 -28.30 -7.79
CA GLY A 313 32.65 -29.37 -6.91
C GLY A 313 32.40 -29.15 -5.41
N TYR A 314 31.73 -28.06 -5.02
CA TYR A 314 31.54 -27.66 -3.62
C TYR A 314 30.15 -28.03 -3.12
N SER A 315 29.84 -29.32 -3.06
CA SER A 315 28.51 -29.83 -2.69
C SER A 315 28.04 -29.38 -1.30
N TRP A 316 28.94 -29.30 -0.32
CA TRP A 316 28.64 -28.77 1.02
C TRP A 316 28.15 -27.31 0.98
N ALA A 317 28.68 -26.48 0.08
CA ALA A 317 28.24 -25.10 -0.10
C ALA A 317 26.87 -25.05 -0.78
N GLY A 318 26.62 -25.92 -1.77
CA GLY A 318 25.30 -26.09 -2.40
C GLY A 318 24.19 -26.39 -1.38
N TYR A 319 24.45 -27.25 -0.40
CA TYR A 319 23.50 -27.52 0.70
C TYR A 319 23.26 -26.33 1.63
N ILE A 320 24.29 -25.52 1.95
CA ILE A 320 24.12 -24.29 2.75
C ILE A 320 23.23 -23.29 2.01
N VAL A 321 23.49 -23.08 0.72
CA VAL A 321 22.70 -22.21 -0.15
C VAL A 321 21.24 -22.67 -0.23
N ALA A 322 21.02 -23.98 -0.30
CA ALA A 322 19.68 -24.57 -0.32
C ALA A 322 18.91 -24.42 1.00
N VAL A 323 19.56 -24.56 2.16
CA VAL A 323 18.92 -24.26 3.45
C VAL A 323 18.55 -22.77 3.55
N GLY A 324 19.40 -21.88 3.04
CA GLY A 324 19.12 -20.45 2.96
C GLY A 324 17.94 -20.11 2.06
N SER A 325 17.83 -20.72 0.87
CA SER A 325 16.70 -20.51 -0.06
C SER A 325 15.38 -20.96 0.55
N ILE A 326 15.36 -22.14 1.19
CA ILE A 326 14.21 -22.71 1.90
C ILE A 326 13.74 -21.79 3.03
N CYS A 327 14.68 -21.24 3.83
CA CYS A 327 14.35 -20.26 4.88
C CYS A 327 13.82 -18.94 4.29
N ALA A 328 14.46 -18.43 3.24
CA ALA A 328 14.05 -17.19 2.57
C ALA A 328 12.62 -17.29 2.01
N MET A 329 12.32 -18.36 1.26
CA MET A 329 11.00 -18.61 0.70
C MET A 329 9.94 -18.79 1.79
N ASN A 330 10.24 -19.52 2.88
CA ASN A 330 9.29 -19.66 3.99
C ASN A 330 9.00 -18.32 4.69
N THR A 331 9.97 -17.40 4.75
CA THR A 331 9.79 -16.04 5.28
C THR A 331 8.75 -15.27 4.45
N VAL A 332 8.90 -15.25 3.11
CA VAL A 332 7.95 -14.56 2.22
C VAL A 332 6.57 -15.26 2.22
N LEU A 333 6.53 -16.60 2.28
CA LEU A 333 5.29 -17.38 2.33
C LEU A 333 4.45 -17.04 3.56
N LEU A 334 5.08 -17.03 4.75
CA LEU A 334 4.42 -16.65 6.00
C LEU A 334 3.99 -15.17 5.99
N SER A 335 4.83 -14.27 5.46
CA SER A 335 4.50 -12.84 5.29
C SER A 335 3.23 -12.65 4.46
N ASN A 336 3.12 -13.33 3.31
CA ASN A 336 1.95 -13.23 2.43
C ASN A 336 0.67 -13.77 3.08
N LEU A 337 0.76 -14.91 3.76
CA LEU A 337 -0.33 -15.50 4.54
C LEU A 337 -0.77 -14.64 5.74
N PHE A 338 0.09 -13.74 6.26
CA PHE A 338 -0.30 -12.77 7.29
C PHE A 338 -0.89 -11.48 6.72
N SER A 339 -0.37 -10.98 5.61
CA SER A 339 -0.78 -9.71 5.01
C SER A 339 -2.15 -9.80 4.32
N LEU A 340 -2.38 -10.87 3.55
CA LEU A 340 -3.63 -11.04 2.79
C LEU A 340 -4.89 -11.02 3.67
N PRO A 341 -4.99 -11.77 4.79
CA PRO A 341 -6.18 -11.73 5.65
C PRO A 341 -6.42 -10.38 6.33
N ARG A 342 -5.37 -9.58 6.59
CA ARG A 342 -5.49 -8.22 7.16
C ARG A 342 -6.13 -7.26 6.16
N ILE A 343 -5.76 -7.35 4.88
CA ILE A 343 -6.29 -6.50 3.81
C ILE A 343 -7.74 -6.86 3.50
N VAL A 344 -8.05 -8.16 3.40
CA VAL A 344 -9.44 -8.65 3.27
C VAL A 344 -10.30 -8.23 4.47
N TYR A 345 -9.75 -8.32 5.69
CA TYR A 345 -10.42 -7.83 6.90
C TYR A 345 -10.74 -6.32 6.82
N ALA A 346 -9.78 -5.48 6.41
CA ALA A 346 -10.00 -4.04 6.29
C ALA A 346 -11.09 -3.69 5.25
N MET A 347 -11.06 -4.34 4.08
CA MET A 347 -12.11 -4.15 3.05
C MET A 347 -13.49 -4.64 3.51
N ALA A 348 -13.54 -5.73 4.29
CA ALA A 348 -14.78 -6.23 4.89
C ALA A 348 -15.26 -5.36 6.07
N GLU A 349 -14.34 -4.74 6.82
CA GLU A 349 -14.67 -3.78 7.86
C GLU A 349 -15.26 -2.49 7.28
N ASP A 350 -14.74 -1.99 6.15
CA ASP A 350 -15.33 -0.82 5.46
C ASP A 350 -16.68 -1.13 4.76
N GLY A 351 -17.13 -2.38 4.79
CA GLY A 351 -18.39 -2.84 4.17
C GLY A 351 -18.29 -3.05 2.65
N LEU A 352 -17.08 -2.92 2.09
CA LEU A 352 -16.81 -3.04 0.66
C LEU A 352 -16.62 -4.49 0.20
N PHE A 353 -16.32 -5.40 1.13
CA PHE A 353 -16.21 -6.83 0.91
C PHE A 353 -17.07 -7.62 1.92
N PHE A 354 -17.32 -8.91 1.67
CA PHE A 354 -18.30 -9.69 2.44
C PHE A 354 -18.00 -9.71 3.95
N SER A 355 -18.97 -9.27 4.76
CA SER A 355 -18.84 -9.14 6.23
C SER A 355 -18.51 -10.45 6.98
N PHE A 356 -18.62 -11.61 6.33
CA PHE A 356 -18.15 -12.89 6.84
C PHE A 356 -16.63 -12.90 7.15
N PHE A 357 -15.82 -12.15 6.39
CA PHE A 357 -14.37 -12.07 6.56
C PHE A 357 -13.93 -11.07 7.63
N ALA A 358 -14.81 -10.15 8.05
CA ALA A 358 -14.56 -9.25 9.19
C ALA A 358 -14.63 -9.97 10.56
N LYS A 359 -14.95 -11.27 10.60
CA LYS A 359 -15.06 -12.05 11.84
C LYS A 359 -13.69 -12.51 12.35
N VAL A 360 -13.21 -11.87 13.42
CA VAL A 360 -11.96 -12.19 14.11
C VAL A 360 -12.19 -13.22 15.22
N ASN A 361 -11.31 -14.22 15.35
CA ASN A 361 -11.37 -15.21 16.43
C ASN A 361 -11.01 -14.57 17.79
N PRO A 362 -11.82 -14.73 18.84
CA PRO A 362 -11.59 -14.07 20.14
C PRO A 362 -10.32 -14.53 20.86
N VAL A 363 -9.82 -15.74 20.59
CA VAL A 363 -8.62 -16.31 21.23
C VAL A 363 -7.35 -15.89 20.48
N THR A 364 -7.27 -16.16 19.18
CA THR A 364 -6.05 -15.94 18.38
C THR A 364 -5.90 -14.50 17.89
N LYS A 365 -6.98 -13.70 17.91
CA LYS A 365 -7.07 -12.34 17.37
C LYS A 365 -6.77 -12.22 15.87
N VAL A 366 -7.02 -13.27 15.09
CA VAL A 366 -6.84 -13.28 13.62
C VAL A 366 -8.16 -13.65 12.92
N PRO A 367 -8.47 -13.11 11.73
CA PRO A 367 -9.61 -13.53 10.91
C PRO A 367 -9.37 -14.92 10.28
N VAL A 368 -9.58 -15.98 11.08
CA VAL A 368 -9.38 -17.39 10.69
C VAL A 368 -10.17 -17.77 9.42
N ASN A 369 -11.38 -17.23 9.24
CA ASN A 369 -12.18 -17.47 8.04
C ASN A 369 -11.48 -16.99 6.76
N ALA A 370 -10.78 -15.84 6.81
CA ALA A 370 -10.01 -15.34 5.69
C ALA A 370 -8.74 -16.16 5.47
N ILE A 371 -8.02 -16.53 6.54
CA ILE A 371 -6.84 -17.43 6.45
C ILE A 371 -7.20 -18.73 5.73
N LEU A 372 -8.25 -19.43 6.17
CA LEU A 372 -8.60 -20.74 5.63
C LEU A 372 -9.07 -20.67 4.17
N VAL A 373 -9.93 -19.69 3.82
CA VAL A 373 -10.46 -19.56 2.46
C VAL A 373 -9.36 -19.12 1.47
N PHE A 374 -8.60 -18.07 1.79
CA PHE A 374 -7.55 -17.59 0.89
C PHE A 374 -6.31 -18.47 0.90
N GLY A 375 -5.97 -19.13 2.02
CA GLY A 375 -4.90 -20.13 2.08
C GLY A 375 -5.20 -21.37 1.23
N LEU A 376 -6.44 -21.87 1.25
CA LEU A 376 -6.88 -22.93 0.35
C LEU A 376 -6.86 -22.48 -1.12
N LEU A 377 -7.31 -21.25 -1.41
CA LEU A 377 -7.28 -20.70 -2.76
C LEU A 377 -5.84 -20.52 -3.30
N MET A 378 -4.89 -20.10 -2.45
CA MET A 378 -3.46 -20.09 -2.76
C MET A 378 -2.93 -21.50 -3.05
N ALA A 379 -3.29 -22.51 -2.24
CA ALA A 379 -2.88 -23.90 -2.47
C ALA A 379 -3.42 -24.45 -3.81
N VAL A 380 -4.66 -24.11 -4.17
CA VAL A 380 -5.27 -24.44 -5.47
C VAL A 380 -4.56 -23.71 -6.62
N MET A 381 -4.20 -22.44 -6.48
CA MET A 381 -3.43 -21.71 -7.50
C MET A 381 -2.01 -22.27 -7.67
N ALA A 382 -1.34 -22.66 -6.58
CA ALA A 382 -0.03 -23.30 -6.62
C ALA A 382 -0.09 -24.69 -7.27
N LEU A 383 -1.16 -25.46 -7.06
CA LEU A 383 -1.36 -26.75 -7.72
C LEU A 383 -1.58 -26.60 -9.24
N ILE A 384 -2.28 -25.55 -9.67
CA ILE A 384 -2.75 -25.41 -11.07
C ILE A 384 -1.79 -24.63 -11.98
N PHE A 385 -1.13 -23.60 -11.46
CA PHE A 385 -0.36 -22.66 -12.29
C PHE A 385 1.15 -22.81 -12.10
N ASP A 386 1.87 -22.63 -13.20
CA ASP A 386 3.33 -22.70 -13.19
C ASP A 386 3.98 -21.41 -12.68
N LEU A 387 5.22 -21.50 -12.21
CA LEU A 387 5.93 -20.41 -11.55
C LEU A 387 6.05 -19.16 -12.43
N GLU A 388 6.47 -19.29 -13.68
CA GLU A 388 6.56 -18.15 -14.61
C GLU A 388 5.19 -17.52 -14.85
N ALA A 389 4.16 -18.35 -15.01
CA ALA A 389 2.80 -17.94 -15.30
C ALA A 389 2.10 -17.27 -14.10
N LEU A 390 2.54 -17.59 -12.87
CA LEU A 390 2.20 -16.87 -11.64
C LEU A 390 2.98 -15.54 -11.56
N VAL A 391 4.30 -15.55 -11.76
CA VAL A 391 5.17 -14.36 -11.66
C VAL A 391 4.78 -13.27 -12.65
N GLN A 392 4.53 -13.59 -13.92
CA GLN A 392 4.06 -12.61 -14.90
C GLN A 392 2.70 -12.00 -14.50
N PHE A 393 1.79 -12.82 -13.97
CA PHE A 393 0.44 -12.40 -13.57
C PHE A 393 0.44 -11.60 -12.25
N LEU A 394 1.44 -11.82 -11.38
CA LEU A 394 1.72 -10.98 -10.23
C LEU A 394 2.23 -9.60 -10.65
N SER A 395 3.24 -9.56 -11.53
CA SER A 395 3.89 -8.31 -11.95
C SER A 395 2.92 -7.29 -12.55
N ILE A 396 1.93 -7.69 -13.37
CA ILE A 396 0.93 -6.74 -13.88
C ILE A 396 0.09 -6.12 -12.76
N GLY A 397 -0.26 -6.90 -11.73
CA GLY A 397 -1.02 -6.43 -10.58
C GLY A 397 -0.22 -5.41 -9.77
N THR A 398 1.00 -5.76 -9.37
CA THR A 398 1.89 -4.86 -8.62
C THR A 398 2.20 -3.58 -9.39
N LEU A 399 2.55 -3.68 -10.68
CA LEU A 399 2.86 -2.51 -11.51
C LEU A 399 1.65 -1.56 -11.62
N LEU A 400 0.43 -2.09 -11.73
CA LEU A 400 -0.79 -1.28 -11.71
C LEU A 400 -1.05 -0.66 -10.34
N ALA A 401 -0.88 -1.39 -9.24
CA ALA A 401 -0.98 -0.80 -7.89
C ALA A 401 0.00 0.36 -7.72
N TYR A 402 1.21 0.23 -8.26
CA TYR A 402 2.27 1.24 -8.13
C TYR A 402 2.02 2.47 -9.02
N THR A 403 1.45 2.32 -10.22
CA THR A 403 1.03 3.50 -11.03
C THR A 403 -0.07 4.29 -10.34
N PHE A 404 -1.07 3.62 -9.74
CA PHE A 404 -2.14 4.29 -9.00
C PHE A 404 -1.66 4.96 -7.72
N VAL A 405 -0.74 4.37 -6.95
CA VAL A 405 -0.14 5.04 -5.78
C VAL A 405 0.69 6.24 -6.19
N ALA A 406 1.49 6.16 -7.26
CA ALA A 406 2.24 7.30 -7.79
C ALA A 406 1.31 8.45 -8.25
N ALA A 407 0.22 8.14 -8.96
CA ALA A 407 -0.81 9.11 -9.32
C ALA A 407 -1.48 9.73 -8.09
N SER A 408 -1.79 8.92 -7.08
CA SER A 408 -2.40 9.34 -5.81
C SER A 408 -1.51 10.29 -5.00
N VAL A 409 -0.16 10.14 -5.06
CA VAL A 409 0.78 11.07 -4.41
C VAL A 409 0.70 12.46 -5.04
N ILE A 410 0.57 12.53 -6.37
CA ILE A 410 0.39 13.82 -7.05
C ILE A 410 -0.94 14.43 -6.62
N VAL A 411 -2.06 13.69 -6.74
CA VAL A 411 -3.40 14.19 -6.38
C VAL A 411 -3.46 14.70 -4.94
N LEU A 412 -2.95 13.94 -3.96
CA LEU A 412 -2.95 14.34 -2.54
C LEU A 412 -2.07 15.58 -2.25
N ARG A 413 -1.09 15.89 -3.10
CA ARG A 413 -0.24 17.09 -2.94
C ARG A 413 -0.87 18.38 -3.46
N PHE A 414 -1.88 18.28 -4.31
CA PHE A 414 -2.52 19.45 -4.94
C PHE A 414 -4.04 19.51 -4.69
N GLN A 415 -4.59 18.63 -3.84
CA GLN A 415 -5.91 18.84 -3.25
C GLN A 415 -5.80 19.89 -2.13
N PRO A 416 -6.67 20.91 -2.09
CA PRO A 416 -6.75 21.83 -0.95
C PRO A 416 -7.24 21.09 0.30
N GLU A 417 -6.72 21.46 1.46
CA GLU A 417 -7.21 20.95 2.74
C GLU A 417 -8.64 21.46 2.97
N LYS A 418 -9.59 20.54 3.16
CA LYS A 418 -11.00 20.88 3.40
C LYS A 418 -11.16 21.38 4.84
N GLU A 419 -10.91 22.68 5.05
CA GLU A 419 -11.14 23.33 6.34
C GLU A 419 -12.56 23.04 6.85
N LYS A 420 -12.65 22.49 8.07
CA LYS A 420 -13.91 22.22 8.77
C LYS A 420 -14.53 23.56 9.21
N THR A 421 -15.30 24.19 8.32
CA THR A 421 -15.96 25.47 8.60
C THR A 421 -16.88 25.34 9.83
N SER A 422 -16.85 26.37 10.70
CA SER A 422 -17.59 26.48 11.97
C SER A 422 -17.04 25.67 13.17
N SER A 423 -16.31 26.39 14.04
CA SER A 423 -16.23 26.14 15.50
C SER A 423 -15.37 27.18 16.27
N LYS A 424 -14.82 28.22 15.61
CA LYS A 424 -14.13 29.36 16.26
C LYS A 424 -14.63 30.73 15.79
N ALA A 425 -15.95 30.90 15.72
CA ALA A 425 -16.60 32.18 15.41
C ALA A 425 -17.96 32.30 16.13
N ASN A 426 -17.95 32.12 17.46
CA ASN A 426 -19.05 32.49 18.37
C ASN A 426 -18.58 32.37 19.85
N SER A 427 -17.68 33.26 20.25
CA SER A 427 -17.44 33.61 21.65
C SER A 427 -18.08 34.98 21.93
N THR A 428 -19.41 35.01 21.85
CA THR A 428 -20.20 36.19 22.22
C THR A 428 -19.97 36.55 23.68
N THR A 429 -19.92 37.85 23.93
CA THR A 429 -19.81 38.50 25.24
C THR A 429 -20.64 37.82 26.34
N SER A 430 -20.04 37.67 27.52
CA SER A 430 -20.74 37.46 28.79
C SER A 430 -19.98 38.20 29.90
N PRO A 431 -20.63 39.10 30.66
CA PRO A 431 -19.97 39.91 31.69
C PRO A 431 -19.89 39.17 33.05
N ASN A 432 -19.19 39.80 33.99
CA ASN A 432 -19.13 39.51 35.42
C ASN A 432 -18.38 38.23 35.88
N SER A 433 -17.14 38.44 36.33
CA SER A 433 -16.74 37.98 37.67
C SER A 433 -15.77 39.00 38.27
N ASN A 434 -15.85 39.24 39.58
CA ASN A 434 -15.02 40.22 40.30
C ASN A 434 -13.69 39.59 40.77
N PRO A 435 -12.63 40.40 40.97
CA PRO A 435 -11.32 39.89 41.34
C PRO A 435 -11.18 39.63 42.85
N GLU A 436 -10.37 38.63 43.21
CA GLU A 436 -9.68 38.54 44.51
C GLU A 436 -8.18 38.87 44.34
N PRO A 437 -7.52 39.46 45.36
CA PRO A 437 -6.18 40.02 45.21
C PRO A 437 -5.07 38.99 45.47
N SER A 438 -3.91 39.24 44.84
CA SER A 438 -2.61 38.73 45.30
C SER A 438 -1.70 39.93 45.63
N PRO A 439 -1.08 40.00 46.82
CA PRO A 439 -0.26 41.14 47.23
C PRO A 439 1.23 40.94 46.90
N GLU A 440 1.86 42.02 46.44
CA GLU A 440 3.27 42.41 46.71
C GLU A 440 4.38 41.44 46.19
N VAL A 441 5.63 41.85 45.94
CA VAL A 441 6.41 43.03 46.32
C VAL A 441 7.14 43.63 45.09
N SER A 442 7.49 44.92 45.20
CA SER A 442 8.42 45.76 44.43
C SER A 442 9.82 45.12 44.13
N GLU A 443 10.78 45.74 43.42
CA GLU A 443 10.98 47.18 43.15
C GLU A 443 11.93 47.50 41.97
N SER A 444 11.78 48.71 41.44
CA SER A 444 12.79 49.55 40.73
C SER A 444 13.76 48.93 39.70
N GLN A 445 13.59 49.33 38.43
CA GLN A 445 14.46 50.35 37.84
C GLN A 445 13.66 51.21 36.85
N ILE A 446 13.95 52.52 36.79
CA ILE A 446 13.13 53.53 36.10
C ILE A 446 14.02 54.36 35.16
N ILE A 447 13.38 55.04 34.20
CA ILE A 447 13.88 56.07 33.26
C ILE A 447 14.36 55.43 31.93
N ALA A 448 13.86 55.84 30.75
CA ALA A 448 13.17 57.10 30.42
C ALA A 448 11.70 56.96 30.00
N GLN A 449 10.95 58.06 30.18
CA GLN A 449 9.62 58.29 29.63
C GLN A 449 9.74 59.02 28.28
N ASP A 450 8.76 58.84 27.39
CA ASP A 450 7.77 59.90 27.20
C ASP A 450 6.38 59.27 26.95
N SER A 451 5.30 60.02 27.19
CA SER A 451 3.92 59.51 27.23
C SER A 451 3.00 60.27 26.29
N GLY A 452 2.42 59.56 25.31
CA GLY A 452 1.53 60.14 24.30
C GLY A 452 0.34 59.25 23.93
N GLU A 453 -0.82 59.58 24.51
CA GLU A 453 -2.20 59.22 24.11
C GLU A 453 -2.62 57.74 23.98
N LEU A 454 -3.78 57.43 24.57
CA LEU A 454 -4.70 56.47 23.96
C LEU A 454 -5.22 57.06 22.64
N LYS A 455 -5.04 56.36 21.53
CA LYS A 455 -5.99 56.43 20.41
C LYS A 455 -6.34 55.05 19.90
N GLU A 456 -7.62 54.72 20.01
CA GLU A 456 -8.26 53.60 19.34
C GLU A 456 -8.19 53.82 17.83
N TYR A 457 -7.47 52.96 17.12
CA TYR A 457 -7.48 52.87 15.67
C TYR A 457 -7.39 51.41 15.26
N GLU A 458 -8.51 50.81 14.87
CA GLU A 458 -8.47 49.69 13.92
C GLU A 458 -7.99 50.23 12.58
N SER A 459 -6.67 50.32 12.40
CA SER A 459 -6.08 50.88 11.20
C SER A 459 -6.57 50.12 9.96
N PHE A 460 -7.08 50.86 8.97
CA PHE A 460 -7.39 50.27 7.66
C PHE A 460 -6.14 49.62 7.05
N SER A 461 -4.92 50.10 7.39
CA SER A 461 -3.67 49.46 6.97
C SER A 461 -3.44 48.09 7.63
N ASP A 462 -3.81 47.90 8.90
CA ASP A 462 -3.64 46.61 9.59
C ASP A 462 -4.70 45.61 9.14
N LYS A 463 -5.94 46.08 8.94
CA LYS A 463 -6.99 45.29 8.27
C LYS A 463 -6.61 44.95 6.83
N LEU A 464 -5.99 45.87 6.09
CA LEU A 464 -5.50 45.61 4.74
C LEU A 464 -4.32 44.63 4.74
N GLN A 465 -3.38 44.72 5.69
CA GLN A 465 -2.29 43.75 5.85
C GLN A 465 -2.80 42.37 6.27
N LEU A 466 -3.82 42.28 7.14
CA LEU A 466 -4.45 41.01 7.48
C LEU A 466 -5.23 40.43 6.29
N VAL A 467 -5.96 41.25 5.54
CA VAL A 467 -6.64 40.83 4.29
C VAL A 467 -5.62 40.47 3.20
N GLU A 468 -4.47 41.13 3.12
CA GLU A 468 -3.41 40.84 2.16
C GLU A 468 -2.61 39.60 2.57
N MET A 469 -2.40 39.35 3.87
CA MET A 469 -1.89 38.08 4.38
C MET A 469 -2.89 36.94 4.17
N GLN A 470 -4.19 37.15 4.38
CA GLN A 470 -5.23 36.17 4.06
C GLN A 470 -5.25 35.88 2.56
N LYS A 471 -5.26 36.91 1.70
CA LYS A 471 -5.24 36.77 0.24
C LYS A 471 -3.94 36.14 -0.28
N THR A 472 -2.81 36.36 0.40
CA THR A 472 -1.54 35.67 0.12
C THR A 472 -1.57 34.22 0.58
N ARG A 473 -2.21 33.93 1.72
CA ARG A 473 -2.41 32.57 2.25
C ARG A 473 -3.43 31.76 1.43
N GLU A 474 -4.45 32.41 0.87
CA GLU A 474 -5.37 31.85 -0.11
C GLU A 474 -4.68 31.61 -1.46
N ARG A 475 -3.80 32.52 -1.90
CA ARG A 475 -2.96 32.32 -3.10
C ARG A 475 -1.97 31.15 -2.96
N SER A 476 -1.45 30.91 -1.75
CA SER A 476 -0.66 29.72 -1.42
C SER A 476 -1.48 28.59 -0.79
N ALA A 477 -2.78 28.52 -1.08
CA ALA A 477 -3.57 27.31 -0.82
C ALA A 477 -3.12 26.17 -1.77
N PRO A 478 -3.03 24.90 -1.31
CA PRO A 478 -2.61 23.80 -2.17
C PRO A 478 -3.54 23.63 -3.37
N GLY A 479 -2.97 23.45 -4.56
CA GLY A 479 -3.75 23.31 -5.79
C GLY A 479 -4.17 24.62 -6.46
N VAL A 480 -3.74 25.78 -5.95
CA VAL A 480 -3.79 27.07 -6.67
C VAL A 480 -2.60 27.19 -7.63
N LEU A 481 -2.73 28.02 -8.67
CA LEU A 481 -1.71 28.21 -9.70
C LEU A 481 -0.69 29.29 -9.28
N LYS A 482 0.61 29.00 -9.38
CA LYS A 482 1.71 29.88 -8.93
C LYS A 482 1.63 31.26 -9.59
N ALA A 483 1.83 32.32 -8.82
CA ALA A 483 1.76 33.72 -9.28
C ALA A 483 2.59 34.04 -10.55
N ARG A 484 3.71 33.34 -10.78
CA ARG A 484 4.54 33.49 -11.99
C ARG A 484 3.83 33.02 -13.28
N TRP A 485 2.92 32.06 -13.16
CA TRP A 485 2.18 31.45 -14.28
C TRP A 485 0.74 31.97 -14.40
N GLU A 486 0.21 32.59 -13.35
CA GLU A 486 -1.10 33.26 -13.28
C GLU A 486 -1.44 34.11 -14.53
N PRO A 487 -0.57 35.01 -15.05
CA PRO A 487 -0.88 35.80 -16.25
C PRO A 487 -0.90 35.01 -17.58
N TYR A 488 -0.36 33.79 -17.62
CA TYR A 488 -0.31 32.96 -18.83
C TYR A 488 -1.40 31.88 -18.85
N LEU A 489 -1.61 31.19 -17.72
CA LEU A 489 -2.55 30.06 -17.63
C LEU A 489 -3.90 30.45 -16.98
N GLY A 490 -3.97 31.53 -16.20
CA GLY A 490 -5.22 31.94 -15.53
C GLY A 490 -6.39 32.20 -16.50
N ARG A 491 -6.09 32.64 -17.73
CA ARG A 491 -7.10 32.87 -18.78
C ARG A 491 -7.68 31.58 -19.40
N LEU A 492 -7.03 30.44 -19.19
CA LEU A 492 -7.45 29.13 -19.72
C LEU A 492 -8.01 28.20 -18.62
N LEU A 493 -7.60 28.41 -17.37
CA LEU A 493 -7.86 27.50 -16.25
C LEU A 493 -8.55 28.16 -15.04
N GLY A 494 -8.92 29.44 -15.14
CA GLY A 494 -9.53 30.21 -14.03
C GLY A 494 -10.94 29.77 -13.61
N ASP A 495 -11.65 28.98 -14.43
CA ASP A 495 -13.03 28.55 -14.18
C ASP A 495 -13.15 27.24 -13.36
N PHE A 496 -12.03 26.61 -12.97
CA PHE A 496 -12.02 25.30 -12.30
C PHE A 496 -11.83 25.40 -10.77
N GLU A 497 -12.41 24.44 -10.01
CA GLU A 497 -12.13 24.32 -8.57
C GLU A 497 -10.64 23.98 -8.32
N PRO A 498 -9.99 24.54 -7.27
CA PRO A 498 -8.59 24.29 -6.96
C PRO A 498 -8.33 22.79 -6.76
N GLY A 499 -7.32 22.27 -7.46
CA GLY A 499 -6.97 20.85 -7.48
C GLY A 499 -7.70 19.99 -8.54
N GLU A 500 -8.88 20.37 -9.05
CA GLU A 500 -9.55 19.57 -10.10
C GLU A 500 -8.73 19.55 -11.39
N VAL A 501 -8.13 20.68 -11.78
CA VAL A 501 -7.15 20.80 -12.88
C VAL A 501 -6.02 19.77 -12.76
N VAL A 502 -5.50 19.57 -11.55
CA VAL A 502 -4.39 18.64 -11.31
C VAL A 502 -4.86 17.19 -11.39
N ALA A 503 -6.07 16.87 -10.90
CA ALA A 503 -6.66 15.54 -11.07
C ALA A 503 -6.85 15.18 -12.54
N PHE A 504 -7.39 16.09 -13.37
CA PHE A 504 -7.48 15.89 -14.82
C PHE A 504 -6.10 15.80 -15.49
N SER A 505 -5.13 16.60 -15.04
CA SER A 505 -3.75 16.55 -15.57
C SER A 505 -3.05 15.22 -15.24
N VAL A 506 -3.29 14.65 -14.06
CA VAL A 506 -2.76 13.33 -13.66
C VAL A 506 -3.41 12.21 -14.49
N LEU A 507 -4.72 12.28 -14.74
CA LEU A 507 -5.38 11.33 -15.66
C LEU A 507 -4.82 11.44 -17.08
N ALA A 508 -4.56 12.66 -17.57
CA ALA A 508 -3.92 12.89 -18.86
C ALA A 508 -2.46 12.38 -18.91
N VAL A 509 -1.68 12.50 -17.83
CA VAL A 509 -0.36 11.87 -17.69
C VAL A 509 -0.46 10.34 -17.78
N MET A 510 -1.41 9.72 -17.08
CA MET A 510 -1.63 8.27 -17.14
C MET A 510 -2.00 7.80 -18.56
N VAL A 511 -2.96 8.46 -19.22
CA VAL A 511 -3.41 8.11 -20.58
C VAL A 511 -2.30 8.34 -21.61
N SER A 512 -1.67 9.52 -21.62
CA SER A 512 -0.57 9.82 -22.55
C SER A 512 0.63 8.90 -22.35
N SER A 513 0.93 8.49 -21.12
CA SER A 513 1.94 7.48 -20.81
C SER A 513 1.61 6.11 -21.43
N VAL A 514 0.36 5.65 -21.31
CA VAL A 514 -0.09 4.39 -21.93
C VAL A 514 -0.02 4.47 -23.45
N SER A 515 -0.50 5.56 -24.05
CA SER A 515 -0.43 5.76 -25.50
C SER A 515 1.01 5.85 -26.02
N LEU A 516 1.89 6.60 -25.33
CA LEU A 516 3.31 6.73 -25.69
C LEU A 516 4.04 5.38 -25.64
N CYS A 517 3.86 4.62 -24.55
CA CYS A 517 4.47 3.31 -24.41
C CYS A 517 3.89 2.29 -25.40
N ALA A 518 2.59 2.33 -25.70
CA ALA A 518 1.97 1.46 -26.69
C ALA A 518 2.49 1.73 -28.12
N VAL A 519 2.64 3.00 -28.50
CA VAL A 519 3.26 3.37 -29.80
C VAL A 519 4.74 2.93 -29.83
N PHE A 520 5.48 3.08 -28.74
CA PHE A 520 6.88 2.66 -28.68
C PHE A 520 7.07 1.13 -28.73
N VAL A 521 6.19 0.35 -28.09
CA VAL A 521 6.30 -1.13 -28.01
C VAL A 521 5.67 -1.84 -29.21
N PHE A 522 4.55 -1.36 -29.74
CA PHE A 522 3.80 -2.03 -30.82
C PHE A 522 3.91 -1.34 -32.18
N GLY A 523 4.32 -0.07 -32.23
CA GLY A 523 4.32 0.74 -33.46
C GLY A 523 5.14 0.13 -34.59
N SER A 524 6.33 -0.40 -34.30
CA SER A 524 7.22 -1.00 -35.30
C SER A 524 6.75 -2.38 -35.79
N ASN A 525 6.05 -3.14 -34.96
CA ASN A 525 5.83 -4.58 -35.19
C ASN A 525 4.39 -4.94 -35.57
N GLN A 526 3.40 -4.19 -35.09
CA GLN A 526 1.97 -4.52 -35.24
C GLN A 526 1.20 -3.48 -36.06
N LEU A 527 1.52 -2.19 -35.94
CA LEU A 527 0.73 -1.13 -36.57
C LEU A 527 1.01 -0.95 -38.08
N GLN A 528 2.13 -1.48 -38.59
CA GLN A 528 2.58 -1.35 -40.00
C GLN A 528 2.58 0.09 -40.55
N LEU A 529 2.58 1.10 -39.67
CA LEU A 529 2.56 2.51 -40.04
C LEU A 529 3.90 2.95 -40.65
N PRO A 530 3.90 3.91 -41.58
CA PRO A 530 5.13 4.51 -42.05
C PRO A 530 5.85 5.23 -40.89
N THR A 531 7.18 5.18 -40.90
CA THR A 531 8.03 5.63 -39.77
C THR A 531 7.77 7.06 -39.34
N TRP A 532 7.43 7.97 -40.26
CA TRP A 532 7.06 9.35 -39.95
C TRP A 532 5.79 9.46 -39.09
N SER A 533 4.82 8.55 -39.26
CA SER A 533 3.57 8.53 -38.49
C SER A 533 3.82 8.02 -37.06
N ILE A 534 4.67 7.00 -36.91
CA ILE A 534 5.12 6.52 -35.59
C ILE A 534 5.88 7.63 -34.85
N ALA A 535 6.80 8.33 -35.54
CA ALA A 535 7.54 9.46 -34.97
C ALA A 535 6.60 10.61 -34.57
N LEU A 536 5.62 10.95 -35.40
CA LEU A 536 4.61 11.98 -35.09
C LEU A 536 3.79 11.59 -33.85
N LEU A 537 3.34 10.35 -33.73
CA LEU A 537 2.59 9.87 -32.56
C LEU A 537 3.43 9.91 -31.28
N ILE A 538 4.71 9.54 -31.34
CA ILE A 538 5.65 9.67 -30.22
C ILE A 538 5.81 11.14 -29.81
N VAL A 539 5.97 12.05 -30.77
CA VAL A 539 6.05 13.49 -30.50
C VAL A 539 4.76 14.02 -29.88
N VAL A 540 3.57 13.65 -30.38
CA VAL A 540 2.27 14.11 -29.88
C VAL A 540 2.01 13.62 -28.45
N PHE A 541 2.17 12.32 -28.17
CA PHE A 541 1.96 11.80 -26.82
C PHE A 541 3.05 12.26 -25.85
N GLY A 542 4.30 12.36 -26.30
CA GLY A 542 5.42 12.92 -25.52
C GLY A 542 5.22 14.40 -25.17
N SER A 543 4.80 15.24 -26.12
CA SER A 543 4.50 16.64 -25.85
C SER A 543 3.27 16.81 -24.95
N THR A 544 2.27 15.94 -25.09
CA THR A 544 1.08 15.94 -24.19
C THR A 544 1.49 15.59 -22.77
N PHE A 545 2.27 14.53 -22.58
CA PHE A 545 2.82 14.12 -21.28
C PHE A 545 3.63 15.26 -20.63
N LEU A 546 4.56 15.86 -21.37
CA LEU A 546 5.38 16.98 -20.89
C LEU A 546 4.54 18.22 -20.56
N LEU A 547 3.53 18.56 -21.38
CA LEU A 547 2.62 19.69 -21.13
C LEU A 547 1.84 19.47 -19.82
N CYS A 548 1.30 18.28 -19.58
CA CYS A 548 0.62 17.97 -18.33
C CYS A 548 1.57 18.03 -17.12
N LEU A 549 2.84 17.64 -17.24
CA LEU A 549 3.83 17.83 -16.17
C LEU A 549 4.16 19.30 -15.92
N VAL A 550 4.22 20.13 -16.95
CA VAL A 550 4.39 21.59 -16.79
C VAL A 550 3.17 22.20 -16.10
N ILE A 551 1.94 21.79 -16.45
CA ILE A 551 0.71 22.23 -15.77
C ILE A 551 0.73 21.84 -14.30
N ILE A 552 1.05 20.59 -13.96
CA ILE A 552 1.14 20.14 -12.55
C ILE A 552 2.25 20.90 -11.81
N TYR A 553 3.41 21.13 -12.43
CA TYR A 553 4.51 21.91 -11.86
C TYR A 553 4.17 23.42 -11.70
N ALA A 554 3.23 23.95 -12.47
CA ALA A 554 2.75 25.33 -12.36
C ALA A 554 1.84 25.57 -11.14
N HIS A 555 1.29 24.54 -10.50
CA HIS A 555 0.49 24.67 -9.27
C HIS A 555 1.36 24.67 -8.00
N GLU A 556 0.81 25.14 -6.88
CA GLU A 556 1.49 25.13 -5.56
C GLU A 556 1.23 23.80 -4.82
N PRO A 557 2.28 23.01 -4.51
CA PRO A 557 2.14 21.74 -3.81
C PRO A 557 2.09 21.94 -2.29
N HIS A 558 1.33 21.11 -1.60
CA HIS A 558 1.31 21.05 -0.14
C HIS A 558 2.68 20.60 0.42
N VAL A 559 3.45 21.56 0.95
CA VAL A 559 4.70 21.29 1.70
C VAL A 559 4.37 21.06 3.17
N ASN A 560 4.62 19.85 3.68
CA ASN A 560 4.49 19.53 5.11
C ASN A 560 5.86 19.17 5.68
N THR A 561 6.37 20.01 6.59
CA THR A 561 7.72 19.87 7.18
C THR A 561 7.82 18.77 8.25
N LYS A 562 6.70 18.17 8.67
CA LYS A 562 6.65 17.14 9.73
C LYS A 562 6.71 15.70 9.19
N THR A 563 6.42 15.50 7.90
CA THR A 563 6.34 14.19 7.23
C THR A 563 7.36 14.10 6.10
N PHE A 564 7.85 12.89 5.79
CA PHE A 564 8.64 12.69 4.58
C PHE A 564 7.85 13.04 3.31
N GLN A 565 8.55 13.58 2.32
CA GLN A 565 8.02 14.00 1.03
C GLN A 565 8.98 13.55 -0.08
N VAL A 566 8.45 12.91 -1.12
CA VAL A 566 9.20 12.58 -2.35
C VAL A 566 9.84 13.84 -2.95
N PRO A 567 11.15 13.83 -3.26
CA PRO A 567 11.79 14.95 -3.94
C PRO A 567 11.30 15.08 -5.39
N LEU A 568 11.43 16.27 -5.99
CA LEU A 568 11.18 16.49 -7.42
C LEU A 568 9.79 16.03 -7.93
N VAL A 569 8.73 16.15 -7.13
CA VAL A 569 7.34 16.03 -7.63
C VAL A 569 7.04 17.20 -8.57
N PRO A 570 6.42 17.00 -9.76
CA PRO A 570 5.76 15.77 -10.22
C PRO A 570 6.65 14.75 -10.97
N PHE A 571 7.91 15.07 -11.23
CA PHE A 571 8.79 14.28 -12.11
C PHE A 571 9.04 12.85 -11.63
N ILE A 572 9.34 12.60 -10.34
CA ILE A 572 9.59 11.23 -9.85
C ILE A 572 8.34 10.33 -9.95
N PRO A 573 7.16 10.72 -9.43
CA PRO A 573 5.94 9.92 -9.61
C PRO A 573 5.56 9.72 -11.08
N ALA A 574 5.70 10.75 -11.92
CA ALA A 574 5.37 10.64 -13.35
C ALA A 574 6.30 9.71 -14.13
N ALA A 575 7.60 9.74 -13.84
CA ALA A 575 8.55 8.82 -14.44
C ALA A 575 8.41 7.39 -13.88
N SER A 576 7.93 7.22 -12.64
CA SER A 576 7.52 5.91 -12.11
C SER A 576 6.29 5.37 -12.84
N ILE A 577 5.28 6.21 -13.10
CA ILE A 577 4.12 5.87 -13.94
C ILE A 577 4.58 5.39 -15.32
N LEU A 578 5.44 6.16 -16.00
CA LEU A 578 5.95 5.82 -17.33
C LEU A 578 6.73 4.51 -17.34
N MET A 579 7.63 4.31 -16.38
CA MET A 579 8.42 3.09 -16.30
C MET A 579 7.56 1.86 -15.99
N ASN A 580 6.60 1.96 -15.06
CA ASN A 580 5.71 0.85 -14.73
C ASN A 580 4.80 0.49 -15.91
N VAL A 581 4.27 1.49 -16.62
CA VAL A 581 3.46 1.30 -17.84
C VAL A 581 4.27 0.64 -18.95
N PHE A 582 5.53 1.06 -19.17
CA PHE A 582 6.42 0.42 -20.13
C PHE A 582 6.62 -1.07 -19.80
N LEU A 583 6.88 -1.41 -18.53
CA LEU A 583 7.08 -2.80 -18.10
C LEU A 583 5.81 -3.64 -18.26
N MET A 584 4.62 -3.11 -17.94
CA MET A 584 3.34 -3.81 -18.15
C MET A 584 3.08 -4.18 -19.63
N LEU A 585 3.55 -3.35 -20.58
CA LEU A 585 3.44 -3.64 -22.02
C LEU A 585 4.49 -4.62 -22.55
N LYS A 586 5.48 -5.01 -21.73
CA LYS A 586 6.44 -6.09 -22.04
C LYS A 586 6.01 -7.46 -21.51
N LEU A 587 4.94 -7.54 -20.70
CA LEU A 587 4.36 -8.80 -20.23
C LEU A 587 3.55 -9.50 -21.33
N SER A 588 3.32 -10.80 -21.17
CA SER A 588 2.62 -11.62 -22.18
C SER A 588 1.16 -11.20 -22.41
N PRO A 589 0.61 -11.32 -23.64
CA PRO A 589 -0.81 -11.01 -23.89
C PRO A 589 -1.79 -11.84 -23.04
N MET A 590 -1.40 -13.07 -22.68
CA MET A 590 -2.20 -13.94 -21.80
C MET A 590 -2.32 -13.39 -20.37
N THR A 591 -1.31 -12.65 -19.89
CA THR A 591 -1.34 -11.95 -18.60
C THR A 591 -2.43 -10.88 -18.58
N TRP A 592 -2.57 -10.10 -19.66
CA TRP A 592 -3.62 -9.09 -19.81
C TRP A 592 -5.05 -9.69 -19.85
N ILE A 593 -5.22 -10.86 -20.47
CA ILE A 593 -6.50 -11.59 -20.47
C ILE A 593 -6.87 -12.02 -19.04
N ARG A 594 -5.94 -12.70 -18.33
CA ARG A 594 -6.13 -13.13 -16.93
C ARG A 594 -6.47 -11.96 -16.01
N PHE A 595 -5.76 -10.85 -16.16
CA PHE A 595 -5.98 -9.62 -15.38
C PHE A 595 -7.35 -8.99 -15.67
N THR A 596 -7.77 -8.93 -16.93
CA THR A 596 -9.09 -8.39 -17.31
C THR A 596 -10.22 -9.21 -16.71
N VAL A 597 -10.11 -10.55 -16.72
CA VAL A 597 -11.09 -11.45 -16.08
C VAL A 597 -11.14 -11.24 -14.56
N TRP A 598 -9.99 -11.07 -13.89
CA TRP A 598 -9.96 -10.80 -12.46
C TRP A 598 -10.58 -9.44 -12.09
N VAL A 599 -10.27 -8.38 -12.83
CA VAL A 599 -10.86 -7.04 -12.63
C VAL A 599 -12.38 -7.08 -12.86
N ALA A 600 -12.85 -7.79 -13.88
CA ALA A 600 -14.28 -7.99 -14.12
C ALA A 600 -14.98 -8.72 -12.94
N ALA A 601 -14.36 -9.78 -12.39
CA ALA A 601 -14.87 -10.46 -11.20
C ALA A 601 -14.96 -9.53 -9.98
N GLY A 602 -13.97 -8.64 -9.79
CA GLY A 602 -13.99 -7.63 -8.74
C GLY A 602 -15.11 -6.62 -8.91
N LEU A 603 -15.30 -6.09 -10.12
CA LEU A 603 -16.39 -5.16 -10.41
C LEU A 603 -17.77 -5.79 -10.17
N LEU A 604 -17.95 -7.07 -10.47
CA LEU A 604 -19.18 -7.81 -10.14
C LEU A 604 -19.42 -7.88 -8.62
N VAL A 605 -18.38 -8.11 -7.81
CA VAL A 605 -18.48 -8.09 -6.34
C VAL A 605 -18.79 -6.68 -5.82
N TYR A 606 -18.14 -5.64 -6.36
CA TYR A 606 -18.38 -4.26 -5.92
C TYR A 606 -19.81 -3.77 -6.26
N PHE A 607 -20.28 -3.95 -7.49
CA PHE A 607 -21.63 -3.54 -7.89
C PHE A 607 -22.73 -4.43 -7.28
N GLY A 608 -22.44 -5.72 -7.05
CA GLY A 608 -23.38 -6.65 -6.42
C GLY A 608 -23.50 -6.49 -4.90
N TYR A 609 -22.40 -6.15 -4.20
CA TYR A 609 -22.36 -6.09 -2.73
C TYR A 609 -21.83 -4.75 -2.20
N GLY A 610 -20.60 -4.38 -2.56
CA GLY A 610 -19.85 -3.28 -1.92
C GLY A 610 -20.53 -1.91 -1.97
N ILE A 611 -21.05 -1.50 -3.13
CA ILE A 611 -21.72 -0.19 -3.32
C ILE A 611 -23.00 -0.03 -2.46
N TRP A 612 -23.58 -1.13 -1.97
CA TRP A 612 -24.77 -1.16 -1.11
C TRP A 612 -24.44 -1.27 0.38
N HIS A 613 -23.25 -1.77 0.73
CA HIS A 613 -22.84 -2.05 2.11
C HIS A 613 -21.73 -1.12 2.65
N SER A 614 -21.14 -0.28 1.79
CA SER A 614 -20.15 0.76 2.16
C SER A 614 -20.55 1.56 3.41
N LYS A 615 -19.68 1.54 4.43
CA LYS A 615 -19.89 2.27 5.70
C LYS A 615 -19.97 3.78 5.49
N GLU A 616 -19.10 4.38 4.68
CA GLU A 616 -19.16 5.83 4.40
C GLU A 616 -20.48 6.18 3.70
N GLY A 617 -21.04 5.26 2.90
CA GLY A 617 -22.37 5.43 2.31
C GLY A 617 -23.55 5.37 3.30
N LEU A 618 -23.39 4.68 4.44
CA LEU A 618 -24.32 4.75 5.56
C LEU A 618 -24.09 6.01 6.41
N ARG A 619 -22.84 6.47 6.51
CA ARG A 619 -22.41 7.70 7.20
C ARG A 619 -23.01 8.95 6.54
N GLU A 620 -23.06 9.00 5.21
CA GLU A 620 -23.78 10.03 4.44
C GLU A 620 -25.30 10.04 4.68
N LEU A 621 -25.89 8.89 5.01
CA LEU A 621 -27.34 8.77 5.24
C LEU A 621 -27.76 9.14 6.67
N GLN A 622 -26.81 9.28 7.59
CA GLN A 622 -27.05 9.81 8.94
C GLN A 622 -26.89 11.33 8.94
N PRO A 623 -27.97 12.12 9.09
CA PRO A 623 -27.85 13.58 9.19
C PRO A 623 -27.11 13.97 10.48
N LYS A 624 -26.16 14.91 10.36
CA LYS A 624 -25.39 15.44 11.50
C LYS A 624 -26.26 16.06 12.60
N ASP A 625 -27.50 16.42 12.27
CA ASP A 625 -28.51 17.01 13.16
C ASP A 625 -28.86 16.12 14.38
N MET A 626 -28.57 14.80 14.32
CA MET A 626 -28.72 13.91 15.49
C MET A 626 -27.79 14.31 16.65
N ALA A 627 -26.60 14.86 16.38
CA ALA A 627 -25.70 15.37 17.42
C ALA A 627 -26.23 16.67 18.04
N ALA A 628 -26.97 17.48 17.28
CA ALA A 628 -27.59 18.73 17.74
C ALA A 628 -28.89 18.51 18.54
N ARG A 629 -29.37 17.26 18.69
CA ARG A 629 -30.59 16.92 19.44
C ARG A 629 -30.39 16.56 20.92
N TYR A 630 -29.16 16.67 21.43
CA TYR A 630 -28.96 16.86 22.87
C TYR A 630 -29.30 18.30 23.24
N VAL A 631 -30.60 18.60 23.32
CA VAL A 631 -31.09 19.83 23.96
C VAL A 631 -30.75 19.73 25.44
N VAL A 632 -29.62 20.32 25.82
CA VAL A 632 -29.31 20.60 27.21
C VAL A 632 -30.37 21.58 27.71
N LEU A 633 -31.36 21.05 28.44
CA LEU A 633 -32.32 21.86 29.17
C LEU A 633 -31.53 22.85 30.04
N PRO A 634 -31.73 24.17 29.88
CA PRO A 634 -31.08 25.14 30.76
C PRO A 634 -31.44 24.80 32.19
N SER A 635 -30.43 24.61 33.04
CA SER A 635 -30.63 24.31 34.46
C SER A 635 -31.07 25.59 35.17
N GLY A 636 -32.34 25.96 34.97
CA GLY A 636 -32.96 27.14 35.56
C GLY A 636 -32.92 27.04 37.08
N SER A 637 -32.30 28.03 37.70
CA SER A 637 -32.16 28.12 39.15
C SER A 637 -33.53 28.30 39.83
N LEU A 638 -34.06 27.24 40.43
CA LEU A 638 -35.13 27.34 41.41
C LEU A 638 -34.52 27.42 42.81
N VAL A 639 -34.16 28.63 43.21
CA VAL A 639 -33.83 28.97 44.59
C VAL A 639 -35.12 28.95 45.42
N GLU A 640 -35.23 27.93 46.25
CA GLU A 640 -35.63 28.04 47.66
C GLU A 640 -36.76 29.03 48.02
N THR A 641 -37.97 28.50 48.20
CA THR A 641 -38.97 29.06 49.14
C THR A 641 -39.31 28.04 50.22
N VAL A 642 -38.54 28.07 51.32
CA VAL A 642 -38.85 27.30 52.53
C VAL A 642 -39.97 27.99 53.30
N GLN A 643 -41.07 27.28 53.57
CA GLN A 643 -41.80 27.51 54.80
C GLN A 643 -42.44 26.22 55.33
N SER A 644 -42.26 25.98 56.63
CA SER A 644 -42.54 24.71 57.31
C SER A 644 -43.82 24.76 58.15
N VAL A 645 -44.73 23.81 57.95
CA VAL A 645 -45.79 23.45 58.91
C VAL A 645 -45.94 21.92 58.90
N GLN A 646 -46.01 21.29 60.08
CA GLN A 646 -46.21 19.84 60.24
C GLN A 646 -47.67 19.52 60.64
N PRO A 647 -48.07 18.26 60.90
CA PRO A 647 -49.33 17.71 60.39
C PRO A 647 -50.56 18.06 61.23
N ASN A 648 -51.73 17.74 60.69
CA ASN A 648 -52.94 17.48 61.46
C ASN A 648 -53.65 16.24 60.88
N GLY A 649 -54.41 15.49 61.69
CA GLY A 649 -54.86 14.13 61.33
C GLY A 649 -56.31 13.79 61.70
N GLN A 650 -56.62 12.49 61.66
CA GLN A 650 -57.95 11.85 61.90
C GLN A 650 -58.96 12.13 60.76
N HIS A 651 -59.77 11.16 60.29
CA HIS A 651 -60.43 10.06 61.03
C HIS A 651 -60.36 8.67 60.34
N ASP A 652 -60.39 7.62 61.18
CA ASP A 652 -61.25 6.41 61.22
C ASP A 652 -61.67 5.66 59.92
N ALA A 653 -61.88 4.33 59.93
CA ALA A 653 -61.51 3.24 60.86
C ALA A 653 -61.88 1.87 60.24
N SER A 654 -61.32 0.76 60.79
CA SER A 654 -61.61 -0.66 60.45
C SER A 654 -61.19 -1.09 59.02
N THR A 655 -60.82 -2.34 58.68
CA THR A 655 -60.80 -3.67 59.37
C THR A 655 -59.71 -4.53 58.65
N LEU A 656 -59.10 -5.62 59.15
CA LEU A 656 -59.16 -6.39 60.41
C LEU A 656 -57.82 -7.19 60.60
N HIS A 657 -57.75 -8.04 61.63
CA HIS A 657 -56.82 -9.17 61.90
C HIS A 657 -56.13 -9.92 60.72
N THR A 658 -54.98 -10.61 60.85
CA THR A 658 -53.71 -10.49 61.65
C THR A 658 -52.83 -11.73 61.39
N THR A 659 -51.50 -11.55 61.22
CA THR A 659 -50.40 -12.49 61.61
C THR A 659 -50.28 -13.91 60.99
N PRO A 660 -49.10 -14.57 61.05
CA PRO A 660 -47.72 -14.04 61.01
C PRO A 660 -46.75 -14.80 60.06
N SER A 661 -45.52 -14.31 60.00
CA SER A 661 -44.36 -14.75 59.21
C SER A 661 -43.79 -16.15 59.49
N ARG A 662 -43.35 -16.82 58.40
CA ARG A 662 -42.21 -17.77 58.31
C ARG A 662 -41.77 -17.93 56.83
N SER A 663 -40.57 -18.41 56.45
CA SER A 663 -39.20 -18.22 57.00
C SER A 663 -38.16 -18.98 56.15
N ALA A 664 -37.06 -18.33 55.75
CA ALA A 664 -35.82 -18.94 55.19
C ALA A 664 -35.91 -19.61 53.80
N GLU A 665 -34.73 -20.08 53.34
CA GLU A 665 -34.38 -20.82 52.10
C GLU A 665 -34.52 -20.00 50.79
N GLU A 666 -33.51 -19.79 49.92
CA GLU A 666 -32.31 -20.53 49.44
C GLU A 666 -32.58 -21.40 48.19
N GLN A 667 -31.55 -21.57 47.33
CA GLN A 667 -31.51 -22.38 46.09
C GLN A 667 -32.31 -21.81 44.88
N GLN A 668 -32.05 -22.19 43.61
CA GLN A 668 -30.78 -22.42 42.86
C GLN A 668 -31.12 -22.45 41.34
N ALA A 669 -30.15 -22.80 40.47
CA ALA A 669 -30.25 -22.99 39.00
C ALA A 669 -30.53 -21.70 38.17
N LYS A 670 -29.72 -21.36 37.15
CA LYS A 670 -29.34 -22.06 35.90
C LYS A 670 -30.51 -22.35 34.94
N ARG A 671 -30.57 -21.55 33.88
CA ARG A 671 -30.45 -22.04 32.49
C ARG A 671 -29.72 -21.01 31.64
#